data_AF-A0A535A2X3-F1
#
_entry.id   AF-A0A535A2X3-F1
#
_cell.length_a   1.000
_cell.length_b   1.000
_cell.length_c   1.000
_cell.angle_alpha   90.00
_cell.angle_beta   90.00
_cell.angle_gamma   90.00
#
_symmetry.space_group_name_H-M   'P 1'
#
loop_
_entity.id
_entity.type
_entity.pdbx_description
1 polymer ?
#
loop_
_entity_poly.entity_id
_entity_poly.type
_entity_poly.pdbx_seq_one_letter_code
_entity_poly.pdbx_strand_id
1 'polypeptide(L)'
;MLDSLTRRLALGLTIAASVALTAGPAVADKCTAAKLKAIAKKESGLLKCQAKVALKGDPTLQSACDGKVISKFGTAFAKAGICGGMQADCEAIADDCRDQVRAVLPDGTTPATLSKCESARLKASGKKASVKLGCYAKAATKNVAVDSAPGGCLDKASINFSKAFAKVTGCTGDGQESAIETKIDTECVAQQVVVNGGGIVTGICPTTTTTTTTTTTTTSTTLCGNNSVDPGEQCDPPGSSCGGSQVCQSDCTCPCVPGNCPCDFLDPAVCLYPFPSDFFTVADGTTDSGKRVNFTTVAMPKNNSGVFMNPSDYNWNDGFSPGVTILTRVPGVDLAMTGAAPITDIARSLDSTAPVVLVNSSTLVHHLMFVELDANATTEAKRAMIIHPSVNLDEGTTYIVALRDMKNSSGTILTPNADFLAYRDNIPTGDPVKEARRPHMESIFTTLASAGVPRNNLYLAWDFTVASRRSLTERMLFVRDDGFSRLGTNAPTFTVTNILEHPCTAGMPAFGACATDADCVGGGAGSCNTAADGIDTRIFRRVVGTYDVERYVDSTTPPAKFVLDSNGIPTHQSTPQPASFVCNIPRAALPTGAGPAVPARASIYGHGLLGSNTEVSSGNVEDMANEHNFVFCATKWIGMSNEDVGNAIGILGNLALFPSLTDRLQQAMLDQLFLARLMIHSAGFVANAAFQDSSSNPVIDTSDVFFDGNSQGGIFGGTIMAIAQDITRGVLGVPAMNYSLLLTRSSDFAAYSAFLYPAYPQQLQRPLALALIQMLWDRSDPNGYAHHITSDPLPGTPAHKVLLHEAFGDHQVANVGTEIQARTLGLFIHQPAIAAGRSYEVTPYYGIPAIPTDPFDGSALIVWDSGATTPPTTNTAPTGPFDPHSDPRNSATARTQKSDFLQTGGMVVDVCSGAPCTATH
;
A
#
# COMPACT_ATOMS: atom_id res chain seq x y z
N MET A 1 59.86 9.42 40.71
CA MET A 1 60.90 8.51 41.25
C MET A 1 60.33 7.12 41.17
N LEU A 2 60.74 6.35 40.15
CA LEU A 2 61.53 5.11 40.33
C LEU A 2 60.87 4.16 41.35
N ASP A 3 60.02 3.24 40.90
CA ASP A 3 60.35 1.96 40.25
C ASP A 3 60.97 0.93 41.21
N SER A 4 60.38 -0.28 41.16
CA SER A 4 61.02 -1.58 41.35
C SER A 4 60.88 -2.36 42.67
N LEU A 5 60.44 -3.63 42.48
CA LEU A 5 60.75 -4.87 43.21
C LEU A 5 59.77 -5.47 44.24
N THR A 6 58.81 -6.23 43.68
CA THR A 6 58.59 -7.70 43.85
C THR A 6 58.52 -8.40 45.22
N ARG A 7 57.38 -9.13 45.36
CA ARG A 7 57.20 -10.55 45.80
C ARG A 7 57.57 -10.94 47.25
N ARG A 8 56.58 -11.31 48.08
CA ARG A 8 55.98 -12.67 48.26
C ARG A 8 55.05 -12.72 49.50
N LEU A 9 53.98 -13.51 49.34
CA LEU A 9 53.22 -14.30 50.35
C LEU A 9 52.30 -13.60 51.38
N ALA A 10 50.99 -13.67 51.11
CA ALA A 10 50.04 -14.61 51.77
C ALA A 10 48.75 -13.97 52.35
N LEU A 11 47.63 -14.63 51.98
CA LEU A 11 46.28 -14.63 52.56
C LEU A 11 45.35 -13.40 52.38
N GLY A 12 44.25 -13.64 51.67
CA GLY A 12 43.03 -12.84 51.70
C GLY A 12 41.91 -13.52 50.90
N LEU A 13 40.99 -14.17 51.60
CA LEU A 13 39.76 -14.84 51.10
C LEU A 13 38.97 -14.00 50.09
N THR A 14 38.42 -14.65 49.04
CA THR A 14 36.96 -14.83 48.85
C THR A 14 36.62 -15.70 47.63
N ILE A 15 36.02 -16.87 47.92
CA ILE A 15 34.86 -17.53 47.29
C ILE A 15 34.88 -17.71 45.76
N ALA A 16 35.25 -18.92 45.33
CA ALA A 16 34.85 -19.50 44.05
C ALA A 16 33.90 -20.69 44.33
N ALA A 17 32.66 -20.59 43.86
CA ALA A 17 31.74 -21.73 43.79
C ALA A 17 31.71 -22.24 42.35
N SER A 18 32.37 -23.38 42.16
CA SER A 18 32.40 -24.18 40.94
C SER A 18 31.08 -24.92 40.73
N VAL A 19 30.38 -24.62 39.62
CA VAL A 19 29.43 -25.55 39.00
C VAL A 19 30.12 -26.15 37.78
N ALA A 20 30.53 -27.40 37.91
CA ALA A 20 30.96 -28.24 36.80
C ALA A 20 29.73 -28.58 35.94
N LEU A 21 29.59 -27.91 34.80
CA LEU A 21 28.75 -28.38 33.71
C LEU A 21 29.48 -29.53 33.02
N THR A 22 29.04 -30.75 33.33
CA THR A 22 29.38 -31.96 32.58
C THR A 22 29.00 -31.75 31.11
N ALA A 23 29.99 -31.74 30.23
CA ALA A 23 29.77 -31.82 28.79
C ALA A 23 29.05 -33.14 28.48
N GLY A 24 27.75 -33.04 28.21
CA GLY A 24 26.99 -34.14 27.62
C GLY A 24 27.57 -34.48 26.24
N PRO A 25 27.47 -35.74 25.79
CA PRO A 25 28.04 -36.16 24.51
C PRO A 25 27.39 -35.38 23.36
N ALA A 26 28.23 -34.91 22.43
CA ALA A 26 27.82 -34.20 21.23
C ALA A 26 26.76 -34.99 20.43
N VAL A 27 25.52 -34.52 20.42
CA VAL A 27 24.45 -35.11 19.61
C VAL A 27 24.60 -34.56 18.18
N ALA A 28 24.81 -35.46 17.22
CA ALA A 28 24.78 -35.13 15.80
C ALA A 28 23.46 -34.43 15.41
N ASP A 29 23.53 -33.20 14.88
CA ASP A 29 22.35 -32.45 14.48
C ASP A 29 21.88 -32.85 13.07
N LYS A 30 21.21 -34.01 13.02
CA LYS A 30 20.62 -34.55 11.78
C LYS A 30 19.51 -33.66 11.22
N CYS A 31 18.84 -32.87 12.07
CA CYS A 31 17.74 -31.99 11.67
C CYS A 31 18.27 -30.75 10.95
N THR A 32 19.23 -30.04 11.55
CA THR A 32 19.89 -28.89 10.91
C THR A 32 20.58 -29.31 9.62
N ALA A 33 21.20 -30.49 9.59
CA ALA A 33 21.76 -31.04 8.36
C ALA A 33 20.70 -31.34 7.28
N ALA A 34 19.49 -31.76 7.65
CA ALA A 34 18.39 -31.99 6.72
C ALA A 34 17.81 -30.67 6.19
N LYS A 35 17.67 -29.65 7.06
CA LYS A 35 17.26 -28.30 6.67
C LYS A 35 18.28 -27.62 5.75
N LEU A 36 19.57 -27.70 6.06
CA LEU A 36 20.65 -27.22 5.16
C LEU A 36 20.61 -27.91 3.79
N LYS A 37 20.28 -29.21 3.73
CA LYS A 37 20.08 -29.92 2.46
C LYS A 37 18.82 -29.45 1.72
N ALA A 38 17.78 -29.01 2.42
CA ALA A 38 16.59 -28.43 1.82
C ALA A 38 16.90 -27.06 1.22
N ILE A 39 17.58 -26.19 1.97
CA ILE A 39 18.07 -24.86 1.52
C ILE A 39 18.98 -25.04 0.31
N ALA A 40 19.96 -25.94 0.38
CA ALA A 40 20.86 -26.26 -0.74
C ALA A 40 20.13 -26.68 -2.03
N LYS A 41 18.96 -27.31 -1.91
CA LYS A 41 18.12 -27.68 -3.06
C LYS A 41 17.28 -26.50 -3.56
N LYS A 42 16.81 -25.63 -2.65
CA LYS A 42 16.10 -24.39 -2.99
C LYS A 42 17.02 -23.45 -3.79
N GLU A 43 18.20 -23.12 -3.26
CA GLU A 43 19.20 -22.27 -3.92
C GLU A 43 19.53 -22.76 -5.34
N SER A 44 19.82 -24.07 -5.48
CA SER A 44 20.07 -24.67 -6.79
C SER A 44 18.85 -24.65 -7.70
N GLY A 45 17.65 -24.76 -7.13
CA GLY A 45 16.38 -24.77 -7.87
C GLY A 45 16.05 -23.39 -8.44
N LEU A 46 16.11 -22.35 -7.61
CA LEU A 46 15.85 -20.97 -8.00
C LEU A 46 16.82 -20.48 -9.06
N LEU A 47 18.13 -20.71 -8.88
CA LEU A 47 19.11 -20.34 -9.89
C LEU A 47 19.02 -21.18 -11.18
N LYS A 48 18.43 -22.38 -11.13
CA LYS A 48 18.05 -23.14 -12.34
C LYS A 48 16.82 -22.57 -13.03
N CYS A 49 15.87 -22.02 -12.28
CA CYS A 49 14.73 -21.30 -12.83
C CYS A 49 15.20 -20.03 -13.55
N GLN A 50 16.08 -19.24 -12.92
CA GLN A 50 16.76 -18.11 -13.57
C GLN A 50 17.55 -18.55 -14.81
N ALA A 51 18.28 -19.67 -14.72
CA ALA A 51 18.98 -20.21 -15.88
C ALA A 51 18.03 -20.63 -17.02
N LYS A 52 16.79 -21.02 -16.72
CA LYS A 52 15.78 -21.36 -17.72
C LYS A 52 15.23 -20.10 -18.39
N VAL A 53 14.99 -19.05 -17.61
CA VAL A 53 14.67 -17.70 -18.11
C VAL A 53 15.77 -17.24 -19.06
N ALA A 54 17.02 -17.24 -18.61
CA ALA A 54 18.19 -16.84 -19.40
C ALA A 54 18.31 -17.61 -20.73
N LEU A 55 18.07 -18.92 -20.70
CA LEU A 55 18.15 -19.78 -21.88
C LEU A 55 17.03 -19.52 -22.90
N LYS A 56 15.86 -19.08 -22.43
CA LYS A 56 14.66 -18.88 -23.25
C LYS A 56 14.42 -17.43 -23.61
N GLY A 57 15.05 -16.48 -22.93
CA GLY A 57 14.74 -15.06 -23.09
C GLY A 57 13.33 -14.73 -22.62
N ASP A 58 12.80 -15.45 -21.63
CA ASP A 58 11.39 -15.35 -21.28
C ASP A 58 11.22 -15.29 -19.75
N PRO A 59 10.96 -14.09 -19.19
CA PRO A 59 10.84 -13.87 -17.75
C PRO A 59 9.52 -14.41 -17.20
N THR A 60 8.51 -14.62 -18.05
CA THR A 60 7.21 -15.20 -17.64
C THR A 60 7.36 -16.62 -17.11
N LEU A 61 8.46 -17.32 -17.47
CA LEU A 61 8.78 -18.66 -16.98
C LEU A 61 9.23 -18.70 -15.52
N GLN A 62 9.57 -17.55 -14.92
CA GLN A 62 10.13 -17.48 -13.58
C GLN A 62 9.13 -17.89 -12.50
N SER A 63 7.97 -17.22 -12.43
CA SER A 63 7.00 -17.37 -11.33
C SER A 63 6.52 -18.82 -11.17
N ALA A 64 6.14 -19.47 -12.27
CA ALA A 64 5.71 -20.87 -12.28
C ALA A 64 6.83 -21.86 -11.93
N CYS A 65 8.09 -21.51 -12.23
CA CYS A 65 9.24 -22.33 -11.88
C CYS A 65 9.60 -22.18 -10.40
N ASP A 66 9.67 -20.94 -9.92
CA ASP A 66 9.99 -20.60 -8.53
C ASP A 66 8.93 -21.16 -7.58
N GLY A 67 7.64 -21.06 -7.91
CA GLY A 67 6.55 -21.66 -7.13
C GLY A 67 6.71 -23.18 -6.93
N LYS A 68 7.22 -23.90 -7.94
CA LYS A 68 7.52 -25.35 -7.81
C LYS A 68 8.72 -25.62 -6.92
N VAL A 69 9.71 -24.73 -6.90
CA VAL A 69 10.90 -24.84 -6.04
C VAL A 69 10.54 -24.54 -4.59
N ILE A 70 9.77 -23.47 -4.36
CA ILE A 70 9.24 -23.04 -3.06
C ILE A 70 8.39 -24.14 -2.40
N SER A 71 7.42 -24.71 -3.14
CA SER A 71 6.59 -25.80 -2.64
C SER A 71 7.40 -27.05 -2.22
N LYS A 72 8.40 -27.43 -3.04
CA LYS A 72 9.31 -28.54 -2.72
C LYS A 72 10.20 -28.22 -1.53
N PHE A 73 10.63 -26.97 -1.39
CA PHE A 73 11.40 -26.50 -0.25
C PHE A 73 10.58 -26.60 1.03
N GLY A 74 9.38 -26.03 1.09
CA GLY A 74 8.52 -26.10 2.27
C GLY A 74 8.23 -27.54 2.69
N THR A 75 7.95 -28.43 1.73
CA THR A 75 7.77 -29.87 2.01
C THR A 75 9.03 -30.52 2.59
N ALA A 76 10.20 -30.23 2.03
CA ALA A 76 11.47 -30.80 2.49
C ALA A 76 11.92 -30.22 3.83
N PHE A 77 11.63 -28.95 4.08
CA PHE A 77 11.96 -28.23 5.31
C PHE A 77 11.06 -28.69 6.47
N ALA A 78 9.76 -28.82 6.24
CA ALA A 78 8.82 -29.39 7.22
C ALA A 78 9.17 -30.84 7.57
N LYS A 79 9.56 -31.65 6.57
CA LYS A 79 9.97 -33.05 6.78
C LYS A 79 11.24 -33.19 7.64
N ALA A 80 12.07 -32.15 7.75
CA ALA A 80 13.30 -32.19 8.54
C ALA A 80 13.03 -32.21 10.06
N GLY A 81 11.85 -31.79 10.51
CA GLY A 81 11.47 -31.73 11.92
C GLY A 81 11.75 -30.37 12.57
N ILE A 82 11.51 -30.29 13.88
CA ILE A 82 11.64 -29.06 14.67
C ILE A 82 13.08 -28.95 15.21
N CYS A 83 13.85 -28.03 14.65
CA CYS A 83 15.19 -27.60 15.10
C CYS A 83 15.42 -26.15 14.63
N GLY A 84 16.59 -25.56 14.92
CA GLY A 84 16.90 -24.16 14.59
C GLY A 84 16.62 -23.75 13.14
N GLY A 85 16.36 -22.46 12.94
CA GLY A 85 16.00 -21.82 11.66
C GLY A 85 14.52 -21.88 11.32
N MET A 86 13.89 -20.71 11.12
CA MET A 86 12.51 -20.62 10.62
C MET A 86 12.49 -20.79 9.11
N GLN A 87 11.45 -21.47 8.60
CA GLN A 87 11.32 -21.71 7.16
C GLN A 87 11.29 -20.40 6.38
N ALA A 88 10.55 -19.40 6.88
CA ALA A 88 10.39 -18.10 6.24
C ALA A 88 11.72 -17.33 6.09
N ASP A 89 12.59 -17.38 7.09
CA ASP A 89 13.89 -16.69 7.01
C ASP A 89 14.81 -17.36 6.00
N CYS A 90 14.90 -18.70 6.07
CA CYS A 90 15.68 -19.47 5.10
C CYS A 90 15.17 -19.30 3.67
N GLU A 91 13.85 -19.19 3.54
CA GLU A 91 13.13 -18.93 2.29
C GLU A 91 13.51 -17.57 1.74
N ALA A 92 13.40 -16.50 2.55
CA ALA A 92 13.72 -15.13 2.18
C ALA A 92 15.19 -14.94 1.82
N ILE A 93 16.12 -15.51 2.58
CA ILE A 93 17.56 -15.44 2.28
C ILE A 93 17.88 -16.13 0.95
N ALA A 94 17.21 -17.26 0.63
CA ALA A 94 17.42 -17.95 -0.65
C ALA A 94 16.82 -17.21 -1.84
N ASP A 95 15.70 -16.51 -1.60
CA ASP A 95 15.08 -15.65 -2.60
C ASP A 95 15.94 -14.41 -2.87
N ASP A 96 16.49 -13.77 -1.83
CA ASP A 96 17.45 -12.67 -1.97
C ASP A 96 18.74 -13.12 -2.67
N CYS A 97 19.34 -14.26 -2.29
CA CYS A 97 20.49 -14.82 -3.02
C CYS A 97 20.21 -14.96 -4.53
N ARG A 98 19.04 -15.50 -4.92
CA ARG A 98 18.66 -15.64 -6.33
C ARG A 98 18.69 -14.29 -7.02
N ASP A 99 18.06 -13.28 -6.42
CA ASP A 99 17.93 -11.95 -7.02
C ASP A 99 19.28 -11.24 -7.10
N GLN A 100 20.08 -11.34 -6.05
CA GLN A 100 21.43 -10.79 -5.97
C GLN A 100 22.40 -11.41 -6.99
N VAL A 101 22.33 -12.73 -7.19
CA VAL A 101 23.13 -13.43 -8.21
C VAL A 101 22.60 -13.13 -9.62
N ARG A 102 21.27 -12.98 -9.78
CA ARG A 102 20.67 -12.59 -11.06
C ARG A 102 21.03 -11.17 -11.46
N ALA A 103 21.15 -10.24 -10.51
CA ALA A 103 21.53 -8.85 -10.77
C ALA A 103 22.94 -8.72 -11.37
N VAL A 104 23.88 -9.58 -10.94
CA VAL A 104 25.26 -9.60 -11.47
C VAL A 104 25.44 -10.50 -12.69
N LEU A 105 24.38 -11.24 -13.07
CA LEU A 105 24.28 -12.08 -14.26
C LEU A 105 22.92 -11.81 -14.98
N PRO A 106 22.73 -10.60 -15.56
CA PRO A 106 21.45 -10.13 -16.07
C PRO A 106 21.06 -10.62 -17.47
N ASP A 107 21.94 -11.29 -18.24
CA ASP A 107 21.65 -11.60 -19.64
C ASP A 107 20.48 -12.61 -19.80
N GLY A 108 19.81 -12.59 -20.95
CA GLY A 108 18.76 -13.57 -21.28
C GLY A 108 17.40 -13.31 -20.65
N THR A 109 17.07 -12.06 -20.33
CA THR A 109 15.72 -11.68 -19.84
C THR A 109 14.69 -11.46 -20.93
N THR A 110 15.09 -11.34 -22.21
CA THR A 110 14.18 -11.16 -23.35
C THR A 110 14.56 -12.07 -24.52
N PRO A 111 13.66 -12.31 -25.50
CA PRO A 111 13.99 -13.16 -26.64
C PRO A 111 15.16 -12.62 -27.45
N ALA A 112 15.29 -11.29 -27.53
CA ALA A 112 16.39 -10.61 -28.21
C ALA A 112 17.75 -10.76 -27.47
N THR A 113 17.73 -11.02 -26.17
CA THR A 113 18.94 -11.10 -25.32
C THR A 113 19.20 -12.50 -24.77
N LEU A 114 18.55 -13.55 -25.31
CA LEU A 114 18.72 -14.94 -24.86
C LEU A 114 20.19 -15.31 -24.69
N SER A 115 20.54 -15.96 -23.58
CA SER A 115 21.94 -16.23 -23.25
C SER A 115 22.14 -17.65 -22.73
N LYS A 116 22.77 -18.47 -23.59
CA LYS A 116 23.23 -19.82 -23.24
C LYS A 116 24.40 -19.76 -22.24
N CYS A 117 25.26 -18.75 -22.39
CA CYS A 117 26.38 -18.48 -21.50
C CYS A 117 25.87 -18.19 -20.08
N GLU A 118 24.89 -17.29 -19.96
CA GLU A 118 24.31 -16.93 -18.66
C GLU A 118 23.56 -18.08 -18.00
N SER A 119 22.78 -18.83 -18.79
CA SER A 119 22.13 -20.05 -18.29
C SER A 119 23.14 -21.03 -17.69
N ALA A 120 24.32 -21.17 -18.30
CA ALA A 120 25.38 -22.02 -17.77
C ALA A 120 26.01 -21.45 -16.48
N ARG A 121 26.24 -20.13 -16.40
CA ARG A 121 26.76 -19.45 -15.20
C ARG A 121 25.80 -19.50 -14.02
N LEU A 122 24.52 -19.27 -14.24
CA LEU A 122 23.48 -19.40 -13.21
C LEU A 122 23.37 -20.85 -12.69
N LYS A 123 23.47 -21.85 -13.58
CA LYS A 123 23.55 -23.27 -13.17
C LYS A 123 24.79 -23.59 -12.35
N ALA A 124 25.94 -23.03 -12.73
CA ALA A 124 27.19 -23.20 -11.99
C ALA A 124 27.10 -22.56 -10.59
N SER A 125 26.53 -21.35 -10.51
CA SER A 125 26.32 -20.60 -9.27
C SER A 125 25.41 -21.34 -8.29
N GLY A 126 24.25 -21.80 -8.77
CA GLY A 126 23.34 -22.62 -7.96
C GLY A 126 23.93 -23.97 -7.56
N LYS A 127 24.85 -24.53 -8.36
CA LYS A 127 25.56 -25.75 -7.99
C LYS A 127 26.60 -25.50 -6.90
N LYS A 128 27.33 -24.38 -6.95
CA LYS A 128 28.31 -23.98 -5.92
C LYS A 128 27.63 -23.80 -4.56
N ALA A 129 26.58 -22.98 -4.49
CA ALA A 129 25.80 -22.74 -3.26
C ALA A 129 25.30 -24.06 -2.65
N SER A 130 24.70 -24.92 -3.49
CA SER A 130 24.22 -26.24 -3.09
C SER A 130 25.31 -27.16 -2.50
N VAL A 131 26.50 -27.17 -3.11
CA VAL A 131 27.62 -27.99 -2.65
C VAL A 131 28.19 -27.45 -1.34
N LYS A 132 28.35 -26.12 -1.20
CA LYS A 132 28.85 -25.52 0.04
C LYS A 132 27.90 -25.72 1.22
N LEU A 133 26.60 -25.46 1.05
CA LEU A 133 25.58 -25.79 2.05
C LEU A 133 25.53 -27.30 2.36
N GLY A 134 25.81 -28.15 1.37
CA GLY A 134 26.00 -29.59 1.57
C GLY A 134 27.23 -29.95 2.42
N CYS A 135 28.33 -29.21 2.30
CA CYS A 135 29.51 -29.35 3.17
C CYS A 135 29.15 -28.99 4.62
N TYR A 136 28.45 -27.88 4.84
CA TYR A 136 27.94 -27.49 6.16
C TYR A 136 26.98 -28.52 6.73
N ALA A 137 26.06 -29.06 5.92
CA ALA A 137 25.18 -30.14 6.34
C ALA A 137 25.94 -31.40 6.78
N LYS A 138 27.00 -31.78 6.06
CA LYS A 138 27.85 -32.94 6.40
C LYS A 138 28.66 -32.69 7.69
N ALA A 139 29.14 -31.46 7.88
CA ALA A 139 29.82 -31.05 9.10
C ALA A 139 28.87 -31.07 10.31
N ALA A 140 27.65 -30.54 10.16
CA ALA A 140 26.58 -30.56 11.16
C ALA A 140 26.20 -31.99 11.59
N THR A 141 26.10 -32.94 10.64
CA THR A 141 25.84 -34.35 11.01
C THR A 141 26.93 -35.01 11.85
N LYS A 142 28.14 -34.46 11.86
CA LYS A 142 29.29 -35.00 12.61
C LYS A 142 29.68 -34.12 13.79
N ASN A 143 29.03 -32.97 13.96
CA ASN A 143 29.39 -31.92 14.91
C ASN A 143 30.89 -31.54 14.85
N VAL A 144 31.41 -31.37 13.64
CA VAL A 144 32.80 -30.95 13.38
C VAL A 144 32.81 -29.64 12.61
N ALA A 145 33.96 -28.96 12.60
CA ALA A 145 34.16 -27.79 11.76
C ALA A 145 33.98 -28.14 10.28
N VAL A 146 33.39 -27.23 9.51
CA VAL A 146 33.35 -27.39 8.05
C VAL A 146 34.77 -27.42 7.48
N ASP A 147 35.04 -28.32 6.54
CA ASP A 147 36.36 -28.48 5.95
C ASP A 147 36.65 -27.36 4.93
N SER A 148 37.39 -26.35 5.41
CA SER A 148 37.84 -25.16 4.68
C SER A 148 39.32 -25.19 4.27
N ALA A 149 40.04 -26.27 4.55
CA ALA A 149 41.46 -26.39 4.19
C ALA A 149 41.63 -26.41 2.65
N PRO A 150 42.81 -26.02 2.12
CA PRO A 150 43.14 -26.21 0.71
C PRO A 150 42.94 -27.68 0.29
N GLY A 151 42.17 -27.91 -0.78
CA GLY A 151 41.72 -29.24 -1.21
C GLY A 151 40.55 -29.84 -0.42
N GLY A 152 40.03 -29.11 0.58
CA GLY A 152 38.90 -29.48 1.43
C GLY A 152 37.54 -29.32 0.76
N CYS A 153 36.45 -29.57 1.50
CA CYS A 153 35.08 -29.59 0.94
C CYS A 153 34.65 -28.25 0.32
N LEU A 154 34.87 -27.13 1.03
CA LEU A 154 34.50 -25.80 0.54
C LEU A 154 35.38 -25.36 -0.64
N ASP A 155 36.68 -25.66 -0.59
CA ASP A 155 37.64 -25.34 -1.65
C ASP A 155 37.36 -26.14 -2.93
N LYS A 156 37.01 -27.43 -2.82
CA LYS A 156 36.54 -28.23 -3.95
C LYS A 156 35.27 -27.66 -4.61
N ALA A 157 34.38 -27.03 -3.85
CA ALA A 157 33.20 -26.39 -4.41
C ALA A 157 33.59 -25.16 -5.25
N SER A 158 34.54 -24.37 -4.76
CA SER A 158 35.13 -23.22 -5.46
C SER A 158 35.87 -23.64 -6.74
N ILE A 159 36.78 -24.61 -6.67
CA ILE A 159 37.52 -25.13 -7.85
C ILE A 159 36.56 -25.64 -8.95
N ASN A 160 35.49 -26.33 -8.55
CA ASN A 160 34.51 -26.85 -9.51
C ASN A 160 33.64 -25.73 -10.12
N PHE A 161 33.35 -24.68 -9.35
CA PHE A 161 32.69 -23.48 -9.85
C PHE A 161 33.55 -22.79 -10.89
N SER A 162 34.83 -22.50 -10.58
CA SER A 162 35.78 -21.89 -11.51
C SER A 162 35.87 -22.63 -12.83
N LYS A 163 36.03 -23.96 -12.78
CA LYS A 163 36.06 -24.82 -13.97
C LYS A 163 34.75 -24.81 -14.76
N ALA A 164 33.61 -24.60 -14.11
CA ALA A 164 32.30 -24.54 -14.78
C ALA A 164 32.03 -23.15 -15.36
N PHE A 165 32.45 -22.11 -14.66
CA PHE A 165 32.31 -20.71 -15.04
C PHE A 165 33.16 -20.39 -16.27
N ALA A 166 34.41 -20.87 -16.32
CA ALA A 166 35.35 -20.66 -17.42
C ALA A 166 35.02 -21.45 -18.71
N LYS A 167 34.01 -22.33 -18.72
CA LYS A 167 33.60 -23.09 -19.92
C LYS A 167 32.80 -22.27 -20.93
N VAL A 168 32.31 -21.11 -20.53
CA VAL A 168 31.46 -20.23 -21.33
C VAL A 168 31.97 -18.80 -21.25
N THR A 169 31.96 -18.11 -22.38
CA THR A 169 32.36 -16.70 -22.53
C THR A 169 31.37 -15.99 -23.46
N GLY A 170 31.37 -14.66 -23.46
CA GLY A 170 30.46 -13.83 -24.24
C GLY A 170 29.14 -13.49 -23.53
N CYS A 171 29.15 -13.44 -22.20
CA CYS A 171 28.04 -12.91 -21.41
C CYS A 171 28.53 -11.91 -20.36
N THR A 172 27.59 -11.12 -19.82
CA THR A 172 27.84 -10.22 -18.70
C THR A 172 28.55 -10.99 -17.56
N GLY A 173 29.62 -10.40 -17.02
CA GLY A 173 30.47 -11.04 -16.01
C GLY A 173 31.69 -11.82 -16.53
N ASP A 174 32.03 -11.73 -17.82
CA ASP A 174 33.33 -12.20 -18.31
C ASP A 174 34.47 -11.53 -17.54
N GLY A 175 35.41 -12.33 -17.01
CA GLY A 175 36.50 -11.84 -16.16
C GLY A 175 36.11 -11.47 -14.72
N GLN A 176 34.82 -11.61 -14.34
CA GLN A 176 34.30 -11.28 -13.00
C GLN A 176 34.07 -12.50 -12.10
N GLU A 177 34.73 -13.62 -12.40
CA GLU A 177 34.52 -14.90 -11.70
C GLU A 177 34.65 -14.76 -10.18
N SER A 178 35.73 -14.13 -9.70
CA SER A 178 35.99 -13.96 -8.26
C SER A 178 34.96 -13.07 -7.56
N ALA A 179 34.43 -12.05 -8.24
CA ALA A 179 33.40 -11.17 -7.69
C ALA A 179 32.07 -11.90 -7.55
N ILE A 180 31.66 -12.64 -8.59
CA ILE A 180 30.45 -13.46 -8.57
C ILE A 180 30.58 -14.61 -7.55
N GLU A 181 31.77 -15.19 -7.45
CA GLU A 181 32.08 -16.22 -6.46
C GLU A 181 31.87 -15.70 -5.03
N THR A 182 32.39 -14.51 -4.74
CA THR A 182 32.25 -13.84 -3.45
C THR A 182 30.79 -13.53 -3.13
N LYS A 183 30.02 -13.08 -4.14
CA LYS A 183 28.58 -12.82 -4.01
C LYS A 183 27.81 -14.10 -3.64
N ILE A 184 28.08 -15.22 -4.31
CA ILE A 184 27.47 -16.52 -3.99
C ILE A 184 27.83 -16.95 -2.56
N ASP A 185 29.09 -16.79 -2.17
CA ASP A 185 29.55 -17.20 -0.84
C ASP A 185 28.94 -16.36 0.28
N THR A 186 28.72 -15.07 0.02
CA THR A 186 28.12 -14.13 0.98
C THR A 186 26.62 -14.35 1.07
N GLU A 187 25.89 -14.17 -0.04
CA GLU A 187 24.42 -14.09 -0.01
C GLU A 187 23.76 -15.47 0.05
N CYS A 188 24.33 -16.47 -0.63
CA CYS A 188 23.69 -17.79 -0.77
C CYS A 188 24.16 -18.82 0.26
N VAL A 189 25.25 -18.54 0.98
CA VAL A 189 25.87 -19.49 1.90
C VAL A 189 26.08 -18.90 3.28
N ALA A 190 26.74 -17.75 3.40
CA ALA A 190 27.05 -17.17 4.71
C ALA A 190 25.79 -16.67 5.44
N GLN A 191 24.84 -16.07 4.73
CA GLN A 191 23.56 -15.66 5.33
C GLN A 191 22.73 -16.86 5.84
N GLN A 192 22.89 -18.03 5.23
CA GLN A 192 22.10 -19.23 5.55
C GLN A 192 22.63 -20.03 6.76
N VAL A 193 23.90 -19.87 7.15
CA VAL A 193 24.56 -20.74 8.15
C VAL A 193 25.27 -19.93 9.22
N VAL A 194 24.97 -20.25 10.48
CA VAL A 194 25.68 -19.69 11.65
C VAL A 194 26.75 -20.67 12.10
N VAL A 195 28.00 -20.22 12.18
CA VAL A 195 29.12 -20.99 12.74
C VAL A 195 29.74 -20.30 13.94
N ASN A 196 30.25 -21.07 14.89
CA ASN A 196 31.04 -20.51 16.00
C ASN A 196 32.47 -20.16 15.54
N GLY A 197 33.27 -19.56 16.44
CA GLY A 197 34.67 -19.22 16.17
C GLY A 197 35.59 -20.40 15.81
N GLY A 198 35.11 -21.65 15.95
CA GLY A 198 35.78 -22.87 15.52
C GLY A 198 35.24 -23.47 14.21
N GLY A 199 34.33 -22.79 13.50
CA GLY A 199 33.77 -23.25 12.22
C GLY A 199 32.71 -24.36 12.33
N ILE A 200 32.19 -24.63 13.54
CA ILE A 200 31.13 -25.60 13.78
C ILE A 200 29.76 -24.91 13.60
N VAL A 201 28.85 -25.55 12.87
CA VAL A 201 27.47 -25.06 12.67
C VAL A 201 26.73 -25.01 14.00
N THR A 202 26.23 -23.84 14.36
CA THR A 202 25.48 -23.58 15.60
C THR A 202 24.05 -23.12 15.36
N GLY A 203 23.71 -22.77 14.13
CA GLY A 203 22.38 -22.36 13.72
C GLY A 203 22.29 -22.22 12.20
N ILE A 204 21.08 -22.00 11.71
CA ILE A 204 20.81 -21.72 10.30
C ILE A 204 19.75 -20.63 10.24
N CYS A 205 19.83 -19.77 9.23
CA CYS A 205 18.88 -18.69 8.99
C CYS A 205 18.58 -17.89 10.28
N PRO A 206 19.62 -17.25 10.87
CA PRO A 206 19.50 -16.60 12.18
C PRO A 206 18.39 -15.55 12.18
N THR A 207 17.40 -15.71 13.06
CA THR A 207 16.36 -14.72 13.34
C THR A 207 16.50 -14.09 14.73
N THR A 208 16.13 -12.81 14.83
CA THR A 208 15.88 -12.05 16.06
C THR A 208 14.89 -12.83 16.95
N THR A 209 15.34 -13.23 18.14
CA THR A 209 14.73 -14.30 18.95
C THR A 209 13.42 -13.88 19.63
N THR A 210 12.37 -14.73 19.57
CA THR A 210 11.43 -14.91 20.68
C THR A 210 10.93 -16.36 20.72
N THR A 211 10.98 -16.96 21.90
CA THR A 211 10.80 -18.40 22.17
C THR A 211 9.36 -18.71 22.57
N THR A 212 8.73 -19.78 22.06
CA THR A 212 7.63 -20.47 22.77
C THR A 212 7.52 -21.96 22.42
N THR A 213 7.24 -22.75 23.45
CA THR A 213 7.10 -24.22 23.49
C THR A 213 5.72 -24.69 23.01
N THR A 214 5.64 -25.88 22.41
CA THR A 214 4.44 -26.46 21.76
C THR A 214 3.83 -27.61 22.57
N THR A 215 2.50 -27.79 22.55
CA THR A 215 1.86 -29.13 22.52
C THR A 215 0.44 -29.09 21.92
N THR A 216 0.03 -30.20 21.30
CA THR A 216 -1.04 -30.38 20.30
C THR A 216 -2.35 -30.96 20.87
N THR A 217 -3.48 -30.66 20.22
CA THR A 217 -4.88 -31.02 20.55
C THR A 217 -5.45 -32.16 19.67
N THR A 218 -6.57 -32.80 20.09
CA THR A 218 -7.59 -33.39 19.19
C THR A 218 -9.03 -33.38 19.79
N THR A 219 -9.93 -32.62 19.14
CA THR A 219 -11.38 -32.76 18.79
C THR A 219 -12.54 -33.13 19.76
N SER A 220 -13.49 -32.15 19.84
CA SER A 220 -14.97 -32.16 19.67
C SER A 220 -15.96 -32.16 20.87
N THR A 221 -16.97 -31.29 20.74
CA THR A 221 -18.17 -30.95 21.54
C THR A 221 -17.98 -29.92 22.68
N THR A 222 -18.65 -28.78 22.50
CA THR A 222 -18.64 -27.54 23.29
C THR A 222 -18.91 -27.78 24.77
N LEU A 223 -17.91 -27.47 25.59
CA LEU A 223 -17.96 -27.51 27.04
C LEU A 223 -17.13 -26.34 27.55
N CYS A 224 -17.78 -25.34 28.13
CA CYS A 224 -17.10 -24.19 28.74
C CYS A 224 -16.12 -24.68 29.82
N GLY A 225 -14.88 -24.20 29.76
CA GLY A 225 -13.82 -24.53 30.70
C GLY A 225 -12.91 -25.68 30.27
N ASN A 226 -12.72 -25.83 28.96
CA ASN A 226 -11.92 -26.90 28.35
C ASN A 226 -10.47 -26.46 27.99
N ASN A 227 -10.07 -25.26 28.41
CA ASN A 227 -8.84 -24.54 28.08
C ASN A 227 -8.68 -24.17 26.59
N SER A 228 -9.79 -24.01 25.86
CA SER A 228 -9.82 -23.56 24.47
C SER A 228 -11.08 -22.71 24.23
N VAL A 229 -10.93 -21.53 23.62
CA VAL A 229 -12.08 -20.65 23.31
C VAL A 229 -12.83 -21.19 22.09
N ASP A 230 -14.04 -21.69 22.27
CA ASP A 230 -14.88 -22.26 21.21
C ASP A 230 -15.80 -21.21 20.52
N PRO A 231 -16.35 -21.48 19.32
CA PRO A 231 -17.28 -20.55 18.65
C PRO A 231 -18.54 -20.27 19.49
N GLY A 232 -18.73 -19.01 19.89
CA GLY A 232 -19.80 -18.57 20.78
C GLY A 232 -19.34 -18.25 22.21
N GLU A 233 -18.09 -18.60 22.56
CA GLU A 233 -17.44 -18.22 23.81
C GLU A 233 -16.61 -16.95 23.61
N GLN A 234 -16.60 -16.07 24.61
CA GLN A 234 -15.72 -14.88 24.62
C GLN A 234 -14.35 -15.19 25.22
N CYS A 235 -14.27 -16.22 26.08
CA CYS A 235 -13.07 -16.73 26.73
C CYS A 235 -13.33 -18.13 27.30
N ASP A 236 -12.28 -18.84 27.77
CA ASP A 236 -12.43 -20.16 28.41
C ASP A 236 -11.67 -20.24 29.77
N PRO A 237 -12.34 -20.54 30.91
CA PRO A 237 -11.73 -20.61 32.24
C PRO A 237 -11.07 -22.00 32.52
N PRO A 238 -10.03 -22.11 33.37
CA PRO A 238 -9.37 -21.05 34.13
C PRO A 238 -8.21 -20.36 33.38
N GLY A 239 -7.92 -20.75 32.13
CA GLY A 239 -6.68 -20.41 31.43
C GLY A 239 -6.71 -19.15 30.54
N SER A 240 -7.89 -18.68 30.12
CA SER A 240 -8.01 -17.53 29.21
C SER A 240 -8.12 -16.21 29.99
N SER A 241 -7.26 -15.23 29.66
CA SER A 241 -7.34 -13.87 30.21
C SER A 241 -8.34 -13.02 29.42
N CYS A 242 -9.13 -12.20 30.10
CA CYS A 242 -10.04 -11.25 29.47
C CYS A 242 -9.45 -9.86 29.24
N GLY A 243 -8.11 -9.77 29.21
CA GLY A 243 -7.37 -8.51 29.25
C GLY A 243 -7.21 -7.96 30.67
N GLY A 244 -6.07 -7.31 30.93
CA GLY A 244 -5.74 -6.79 32.27
C GLY A 244 -5.64 -7.89 33.34
N SER A 245 -6.09 -7.60 34.57
CA SER A 245 -6.16 -8.57 35.68
C SER A 245 -7.46 -9.38 35.72
N GLN A 246 -8.30 -9.30 34.68
CA GLN A 246 -9.62 -9.93 34.69
C GLN A 246 -9.61 -11.35 34.13
N VAL A 247 -10.34 -12.22 34.82
CA VAL A 247 -10.39 -13.68 34.56
C VAL A 247 -11.72 -14.01 33.90
N CYS A 248 -11.67 -14.94 32.94
CA CYS A 248 -12.85 -15.48 32.29
C CYS A 248 -13.88 -16.00 33.31
N GLN A 249 -15.15 -15.66 33.10
CA GLN A 249 -16.24 -16.15 33.93
C GLN A 249 -16.59 -17.62 33.60
N SER A 250 -17.26 -18.30 34.51
CA SER A 250 -17.63 -19.73 34.38
C SER A 250 -18.64 -20.03 33.27
N ASP A 251 -19.22 -19.00 32.67
CA ASP A 251 -20.13 -19.06 31.53
C ASP A 251 -19.44 -18.72 30.20
N CYS A 252 -18.11 -18.65 30.20
CA CYS A 252 -17.30 -18.35 29.03
C CYS A 252 -17.51 -16.93 28.47
N THR A 253 -17.96 -16.01 29.33
CA THR A 253 -18.00 -14.58 29.05
C THR A 253 -16.82 -13.86 29.69
N CYS A 254 -16.32 -12.83 29.00
CA CYS A 254 -15.39 -11.92 29.64
C CYS A 254 -16.18 -10.92 30.48
N PRO A 255 -15.74 -10.64 31.73
CA PRO A 255 -16.43 -9.67 32.55
C PRO A 255 -16.36 -8.30 31.87
N CYS A 256 -17.49 -7.92 31.27
CA CYS A 256 -17.68 -6.58 30.77
C CYS A 256 -18.01 -5.69 31.97
N VAL A 257 -17.15 -4.72 32.25
CA VAL A 257 -17.51 -3.62 33.16
C VAL A 257 -18.37 -2.63 32.35
N PRO A 258 -19.46 -2.08 32.91
CA PRO A 258 -20.23 -1.04 32.23
C PRO A 258 -19.31 0.08 31.73
N GLY A 259 -19.31 0.33 30.42
CA GLY A 259 -18.49 1.35 29.78
C GLY A 259 -17.09 0.94 29.31
N ASN A 260 -16.68 -0.34 29.45
CA ASN A 260 -15.38 -0.80 28.94
C ASN A 260 -15.43 -2.25 28.42
N CYS A 261 -16.43 -2.56 27.59
CA CYS A 261 -16.48 -3.83 26.89
C CYS A 261 -15.50 -3.82 25.72
N PRO A 262 -14.66 -4.85 25.53
CA PRO A 262 -13.80 -4.91 24.36
C PRO A 262 -14.58 -5.16 23.06
N CYS A 263 -15.75 -5.82 23.11
CA CYS A 263 -16.53 -6.22 21.94
C CYS A 263 -17.99 -5.76 22.04
N ASP A 264 -18.61 -5.43 20.91
CA ASP A 264 -20.02 -5.05 20.87
C ASP A 264 -20.91 -6.31 20.77
N PHE A 265 -21.84 -6.46 21.71
CA PHE A 265 -22.78 -7.60 21.76
C PHE A 265 -23.94 -7.47 20.75
N LEU A 266 -24.08 -6.32 20.07
CA LEU A 266 -25.05 -6.16 18.98
C LEU A 266 -24.68 -6.96 17.73
N ASP A 267 -23.39 -7.24 17.51
CA ASP A 267 -22.91 -8.16 16.48
C ASP A 267 -21.66 -8.92 16.97
N PRO A 268 -21.83 -10.08 17.61
CA PRO A 268 -20.72 -10.82 18.19
C PRO A 268 -19.85 -11.56 17.16
N ALA A 269 -20.09 -11.41 15.85
CA ALA A 269 -19.38 -12.19 14.83
C ALA A 269 -17.90 -11.81 14.71
N VAL A 270 -17.58 -10.54 14.94
CA VAL A 270 -16.21 -10.00 15.04
C VAL A 270 -16.24 -8.94 16.13
N CYS A 271 -15.22 -8.87 16.98
CA CYS A 271 -15.26 -8.04 18.20
C CYS A 271 -15.63 -6.56 17.95
N LEU A 272 -15.13 -5.96 16.86
CA LEU A 272 -15.44 -4.58 16.48
C LEU A 272 -16.69 -4.43 15.60
N TYR A 273 -17.48 -5.50 15.37
CA TYR A 273 -18.74 -5.40 14.65
C TYR A 273 -19.89 -5.04 15.61
N PRO A 274 -20.90 -4.26 15.14
CA PRO A 274 -20.91 -3.61 13.84
C PRO A 274 -19.86 -2.48 13.79
N PHE A 275 -19.20 -2.33 12.65
CA PHE A 275 -18.14 -1.34 12.45
C PHE A 275 -18.58 -0.32 11.39
N PRO A 276 -18.21 0.96 11.52
CA PRO A 276 -17.75 1.64 12.74
C PRO A 276 -18.87 1.74 13.77
N SER A 277 -18.54 2.04 15.03
CA SER A 277 -19.53 2.19 16.11
C SER A 277 -19.02 3.08 17.24
N ASP A 278 -19.85 4.01 17.68
CA ASP A 278 -19.56 4.88 18.83
C ASP A 278 -19.50 4.12 20.16
N PHE A 279 -19.89 2.84 20.18
CA PHE A 279 -19.58 1.93 21.28
C PHE A 279 -18.07 1.84 21.57
N PHE A 280 -17.24 2.02 20.55
CA PHE A 280 -15.78 2.04 20.65
C PHE A 280 -15.22 3.47 20.76
N THR A 281 -15.99 4.40 21.33
CA THR A 281 -15.56 5.78 21.59
C THR A 281 -15.74 6.15 23.06
N VAL A 282 -15.00 7.16 23.50
CA VAL A 282 -15.18 7.82 24.79
C VAL A 282 -15.40 9.31 24.57
N ALA A 283 -16.10 9.97 25.49
CA ALA A 283 -16.24 11.42 25.46
C ALA A 283 -14.88 12.09 25.71
N ASP A 284 -14.55 13.07 24.88
CA ASP A 284 -13.36 13.90 25.02
C ASP A 284 -13.69 15.34 24.61
N GLY A 285 -13.89 16.22 25.59
CA GLY A 285 -14.24 17.63 25.32
C GLY A 285 -13.10 18.46 24.73
N THR A 286 -11.92 17.88 24.50
CA THR A 286 -10.78 18.54 23.86
C THR A 286 -10.71 18.33 22.34
N THR A 287 -11.52 17.41 21.80
CA THR A 287 -11.63 17.15 20.36
C THR A 287 -12.82 17.89 19.75
N ASP A 288 -12.77 18.11 18.43
CA ASP A 288 -13.80 18.88 17.73
C ASP A 288 -15.12 18.10 17.63
N SER A 289 -15.06 16.76 17.57
CA SER A 289 -16.25 15.88 17.61
C SER A 289 -16.82 15.67 19.03
N GLY A 290 -16.06 16.06 20.07
CA GLY A 290 -16.38 15.74 21.46
C GLY A 290 -16.16 14.27 21.85
N LYS A 291 -15.55 13.47 20.96
CA LYS A 291 -15.29 12.04 21.13
C LYS A 291 -13.85 11.69 20.81
N ARG A 292 -13.42 10.52 21.27
CA ARG A 292 -12.15 9.88 20.89
C ARG A 292 -12.37 8.39 20.67
N VAL A 293 -11.77 7.84 19.62
CA VAL A 293 -11.74 6.40 19.39
C VAL A 293 -11.00 5.72 20.56
N ASN A 294 -11.56 4.62 21.05
CA ASN A 294 -11.07 3.90 22.22
C ASN A 294 -11.05 2.39 21.99
N PHE A 295 -10.24 1.95 21.02
CA PHE A 295 -10.00 0.53 20.81
C PHE A 295 -9.11 -0.05 21.90
N THR A 296 -9.41 -1.30 22.27
CA THR A 296 -8.56 -2.10 23.16
C THR A 296 -7.73 -3.08 22.36
N THR A 297 -6.55 -3.47 22.85
CA THR A 297 -5.67 -4.41 22.13
C THR A 297 -6.37 -5.73 21.79
N VAL A 298 -7.21 -6.25 22.68
CA VAL A 298 -7.91 -7.53 22.48
C VAL A 298 -8.98 -7.47 21.38
N ALA A 299 -9.51 -6.27 21.09
CA ALA A 299 -10.51 -6.07 20.04
C ALA A 299 -9.89 -5.98 18.63
N MET A 300 -8.61 -5.60 18.56
CA MET A 300 -7.92 -5.38 17.30
C MET A 300 -7.67 -6.69 16.53
N PRO A 301 -7.61 -6.66 15.19
CA PRO A 301 -7.20 -7.81 14.41
C PRO A 301 -5.79 -8.30 14.76
N LYS A 302 -5.64 -9.63 14.79
CA LYS A 302 -4.39 -10.32 15.14
C LYS A 302 -3.90 -11.13 13.96
N ASN A 303 -2.62 -11.02 13.62
CA ASN A 303 -2.03 -11.85 12.57
C ASN A 303 -1.77 -13.29 13.06
N ASN A 304 -1.39 -14.16 12.13
CA ASN A 304 -1.11 -15.58 12.38
C ASN A 304 0.11 -15.83 13.29
N SER A 305 0.91 -14.80 13.55
CA SER A 305 2.06 -14.81 14.47
C SER A 305 1.69 -14.29 15.87
N GLY A 306 0.41 -13.98 16.10
CA GLY A 306 -0.10 -13.54 17.40
C GLY A 306 0.03 -12.03 17.68
N VAL A 307 0.44 -11.23 16.69
CA VAL A 307 0.62 -9.78 16.84
C VAL A 307 -0.67 -9.05 16.48
N PHE A 308 -1.15 -8.21 17.40
CA PHE A 308 -2.31 -7.35 17.21
C PHE A 308 -1.93 -6.08 16.46
N MET A 309 -2.85 -5.55 15.65
CA MET A 309 -2.80 -4.15 15.24
C MET A 309 -2.76 -3.25 16.49
N ASN A 310 -1.99 -2.18 16.44
CA ASN A 310 -1.76 -1.33 17.60
C ASN A 310 -2.92 -0.31 17.77
N PRO A 311 -3.78 -0.44 18.80
CA PRO A 311 -4.92 0.45 18.97
C PRO A 311 -4.52 1.92 19.16
N SER A 312 -3.34 2.17 19.74
CA SER A 312 -2.88 3.55 20.02
C SER A 312 -2.68 4.39 18.76
N ASP A 313 -2.43 3.78 17.59
CA ASP A 313 -2.29 4.51 16.33
C ASP A 313 -3.64 5.11 15.86
N TYR A 314 -4.74 4.45 16.23
CA TYR A 314 -6.12 4.79 15.88
C TYR A 314 -6.79 5.67 16.93
N ASN A 315 -6.47 5.47 18.22
CA ASN A 315 -7.10 6.20 19.34
C ASN A 315 -6.72 7.70 19.38
N TRP A 316 -5.85 8.16 18.49
CA TRP A 316 -5.66 9.59 18.22
C TRP A 316 -6.86 10.22 17.51
N ASN A 317 -7.62 9.44 16.74
CA ASN A 317 -8.75 9.95 15.97
C ASN A 317 -9.92 10.31 16.88
N ASP A 318 -10.60 11.39 16.54
CA ASP A 318 -11.82 11.84 17.19
C ASP A 318 -13.10 11.29 16.53
N GLY A 319 -12.95 10.39 15.56
CA GLY A 319 -14.04 9.69 14.89
C GLY A 319 -13.54 8.70 13.85
N PHE A 320 -14.45 8.24 13.01
CA PHE A 320 -14.20 7.23 11.97
C PHE A 320 -14.06 7.87 10.57
N SER A 321 -13.60 7.08 9.60
CA SER A 321 -13.32 7.53 8.23
C SER A 321 -14.54 8.18 7.54
N PRO A 322 -14.39 9.30 6.79
CA PRO A 322 -15.50 9.89 6.01
C PRO A 322 -16.06 8.95 4.94
N GLY A 323 -15.19 8.21 4.25
CA GLY A 323 -15.58 7.14 3.31
C GLY A 323 -15.58 5.75 3.94
N VAL A 324 -15.93 5.61 5.22
CA VAL A 324 -15.83 4.33 5.93
C VAL A 324 -16.55 3.18 5.22
N THR A 325 -15.91 2.02 5.19
CA THR A 325 -16.57 0.76 4.87
C THR A 325 -17.33 0.27 6.10
N ILE A 326 -18.67 0.30 6.05
CA ILE A 326 -19.55 -0.08 7.16
C ILE A 326 -19.81 -1.59 7.08
N LEU A 327 -19.63 -2.30 8.20
CA LEU A 327 -19.53 -3.76 8.25
C LEU A 327 -20.38 -4.36 9.37
N THR A 328 -21.10 -5.42 9.05
CA THR A 328 -21.81 -6.26 10.02
C THR A 328 -22.05 -7.66 9.44
N ARG A 329 -22.44 -8.62 10.28
CA ARG A 329 -22.85 -9.96 9.91
C ARG A 329 -24.37 -10.09 10.02
N VAL A 330 -25.01 -10.43 8.89
CA VAL A 330 -26.45 -10.80 8.84
C VAL A 330 -26.60 -12.23 8.33
N PRO A 331 -26.71 -13.25 9.21
CA PRO A 331 -26.81 -14.65 8.81
C PRO A 331 -27.97 -14.97 7.87
N GLY A 332 -27.65 -15.59 6.72
CA GLY A 332 -28.62 -16.04 5.74
C GLY A 332 -29.29 -14.95 4.91
N VAL A 333 -28.81 -13.70 4.97
CA VAL A 333 -29.41 -12.59 4.23
C VAL A 333 -29.29 -12.77 2.72
N ASP A 334 -30.36 -12.41 2.02
CA ASP A 334 -30.40 -12.25 0.58
C ASP A 334 -30.73 -10.78 0.28
N LEU A 335 -29.76 -10.02 -0.21
CA LEU A 335 -29.90 -8.59 -0.43
C LEU A 335 -30.92 -8.25 -1.52
N ALA A 336 -31.03 -9.10 -2.55
CA ALA A 336 -31.98 -8.91 -3.64
C ALA A 336 -33.41 -9.14 -3.15
N MET A 337 -33.65 -10.23 -2.41
CA MET A 337 -34.95 -10.52 -1.79
C MET A 337 -35.34 -9.49 -0.71
N THR A 338 -34.35 -8.99 0.02
CA THR A 338 -34.52 -7.89 0.98
C THR A 338 -34.89 -6.59 0.28
N GLY A 339 -34.36 -6.36 -0.93
CA GLY A 339 -34.53 -5.13 -1.69
C GLY A 339 -33.54 -4.04 -1.28
N ALA A 340 -32.36 -4.42 -0.79
CA ALA A 340 -31.27 -3.48 -0.48
C ALA A 340 -30.77 -2.81 -1.77
N ALA A 341 -30.32 -1.56 -1.66
CA ALA A 341 -29.81 -0.81 -2.81
C ALA A 341 -28.51 -1.45 -3.35
N PRO A 342 -28.51 -2.00 -4.57
CA PRO A 342 -27.31 -2.57 -5.17
C PRO A 342 -26.42 -1.46 -5.73
N ILE A 343 -25.15 -1.78 -6.02
CA ILE A 343 -24.22 -0.87 -6.70
C ILE A 343 -24.76 -0.37 -8.05
N THR A 344 -25.62 -1.14 -8.71
CA THR A 344 -26.24 -0.79 -10.00
C THR A 344 -27.45 0.15 -9.88
N ASP A 345 -27.92 0.44 -8.66
CA ASP A 345 -29.10 1.29 -8.44
C ASP A 345 -29.04 1.96 -7.06
N ILE A 346 -28.02 2.80 -6.89
CA ILE A 346 -27.73 3.46 -5.61
C ILE A 346 -28.83 4.43 -5.18
N ALA A 347 -29.63 4.96 -6.13
CA ALA A 347 -30.73 5.87 -5.85
C ALA A 347 -31.80 5.25 -4.93
N ARG A 348 -31.98 3.92 -5.00
CA ARG A 348 -32.90 3.16 -4.14
C ARG A 348 -32.55 3.25 -2.65
N SER A 349 -31.33 3.63 -2.29
CA SER A 349 -30.96 3.87 -0.88
C SER A 349 -31.73 5.02 -0.25
N LEU A 350 -32.27 5.93 -1.07
CA LEU A 350 -33.05 7.09 -0.66
C LEU A 350 -34.57 6.83 -0.63
N ASP A 351 -35.00 5.63 -1.02
CA ASP A 351 -36.41 5.27 -0.98
C ASP A 351 -36.92 5.28 0.47
N SER A 352 -38.10 5.86 0.71
CA SER A 352 -38.73 5.86 2.03
C SER A 352 -38.93 4.46 2.63
N THR A 353 -38.94 3.41 1.79
CA THR A 353 -39.06 2.00 2.15
C THR A 353 -37.74 1.22 2.05
N ALA A 354 -36.60 1.87 1.83
CA ALA A 354 -35.30 1.21 1.73
C ALA A 354 -35.03 0.36 3.00
N PRO A 355 -34.68 -0.93 2.86
CA PRO A 355 -34.50 -1.83 4.01
C PRO A 355 -33.17 -1.61 4.74
N VAL A 356 -32.23 -0.91 4.11
CA VAL A 356 -30.98 -0.45 4.71
C VAL A 356 -30.95 1.06 4.52
N VAL A 357 -30.69 1.80 5.58
CA VAL A 357 -30.61 3.26 5.55
C VAL A 357 -29.42 3.74 6.37
N LEU A 358 -28.83 4.85 5.94
CA LEU A 358 -27.79 5.59 6.64
C LEU A 358 -28.32 7.01 6.85
N VAL A 359 -28.50 7.43 8.11
CA VAL A 359 -29.20 8.68 8.44
C VAL A 359 -28.23 9.64 9.11
N ASN A 360 -28.11 10.86 8.59
CA ASN A 360 -27.44 11.94 9.31
C ASN A 360 -28.30 12.31 10.53
N SER A 361 -27.77 12.12 11.73
CA SER A 361 -28.55 12.28 12.98
C SER A 361 -28.98 13.72 13.25
N SER A 362 -28.31 14.71 12.66
CA SER A 362 -28.59 16.13 12.85
C SER A 362 -29.63 16.66 11.86
N THR A 363 -29.56 16.24 10.60
CA THR A 363 -30.45 16.72 9.53
C THR A 363 -31.62 15.78 9.25
N LEU A 364 -31.56 14.54 9.77
CA LEU A 364 -32.52 13.45 9.52
C LEU A 364 -32.57 12.99 8.06
N VAL A 365 -31.64 13.46 7.22
CA VAL A 365 -31.56 13.11 5.80
C VAL A 365 -30.95 11.72 5.64
N HIS A 366 -31.52 10.93 4.72
CA HIS A 366 -30.98 9.64 4.32
C HIS A 366 -29.82 9.86 3.34
N HIS A 367 -28.71 9.19 3.57
CA HIS A 367 -27.47 9.32 2.80
C HIS A 367 -27.43 8.31 1.65
N LEU A 368 -26.91 8.75 0.50
CA LEU A 368 -26.76 7.90 -0.67
C LEU A 368 -25.72 6.80 -0.41
N MET A 369 -26.09 5.54 -0.65
CA MET A 369 -25.21 4.39 -0.41
C MET A 369 -25.56 3.21 -1.31
N PHE A 370 -24.70 2.19 -1.29
CA PHE A 370 -25.04 0.85 -1.79
C PHE A 370 -24.63 -0.22 -0.79
N VAL A 371 -25.22 -1.40 -0.97
CA VAL A 371 -25.06 -2.55 -0.10
C VAL A 371 -24.66 -3.77 -0.93
N GLU A 372 -23.70 -4.51 -0.43
CA GLU A 372 -23.24 -5.75 -1.04
C GLU A 372 -22.86 -6.79 0.01
N LEU A 373 -22.60 -8.01 -0.43
CA LEU A 373 -22.00 -9.04 0.41
C LEU A 373 -20.57 -9.32 -0.05
N ASP A 374 -19.71 -9.66 0.90
CA ASP A 374 -18.31 -9.96 0.58
C ASP A 374 -18.16 -11.18 -0.34
N ALA A 375 -17.85 -10.92 -1.61
CA ALA A 375 -17.60 -11.95 -2.63
C ALA A 375 -16.22 -12.60 -2.46
N ASN A 376 -15.33 -12.03 -1.65
CA ASN A 376 -14.03 -12.62 -1.33
C ASN A 376 -14.11 -13.70 -0.23
N ALA A 377 -15.26 -13.81 0.45
CA ALA A 377 -15.51 -14.86 1.43
C ALA A 377 -15.86 -16.20 0.75
N THR A 378 -15.18 -17.27 1.17
CA THR A 378 -15.32 -18.62 0.58
C THR A 378 -16.63 -19.32 0.94
N THR A 379 -17.33 -18.86 1.97
CA THR A 379 -18.56 -19.49 2.50
C THR A 379 -19.47 -18.42 3.10
N GLU A 380 -20.79 -18.65 3.08
CA GLU A 380 -21.78 -17.74 3.69
C GLU A 380 -21.46 -17.42 5.17
N ALA A 381 -21.06 -18.41 5.95
CA ALA A 381 -20.73 -18.22 7.37
C ALA A 381 -19.59 -17.22 7.61
N LYS A 382 -18.76 -16.96 6.58
CA LYS A 382 -17.59 -16.08 6.63
C LYS A 382 -17.81 -14.73 5.92
N ARG A 383 -19.04 -14.47 5.46
CA ARG A 383 -19.37 -13.33 4.60
C ARG A 383 -19.89 -12.17 5.43
N ALA A 384 -19.23 -11.02 5.31
CA ALA A 384 -19.73 -9.76 5.84
C ALA A 384 -20.78 -9.16 4.89
N MET A 385 -21.77 -8.47 5.45
CA MET A 385 -22.56 -7.48 4.75
C MET A 385 -21.79 -6.16 4.81
N ILE A 386 -21.67 -5.50 3.66
CA ILE A 386 -20.86 -4.30 3.48
C ILE A 386 -21.77 -3.18 2.98
N ILE A 387 -21.71 -2.02 3.62
CA ILE A 387 -22.44 -0.81 3.23
C ILE A 387 -21.40 0.26 2.92
N HIS A 388 -21.52 0.87 1.74
CA HIS A 388 -20.60 1.89 1.25
C HIS A 388 -21.35 3.21 1.02
N PRO A 389 -20.97 4.30 1.70
CA PRO A 389 -21.40 5.64 1.33
C PRO A 389 -21.03 5.91 -0.13
N SER A 390 -21.97 6.43 -0.92
CA SER A 390 -21.71 6.81 -2.32
C SER A 390 -21.26 8.26 -2.48
N VAL A 391 -21.20 8.99 -1.37
CA VAL A 391 -20.60 10.31 -1.16
C VAL A 391 -19.93 10.23 0.20
N ASN A 392 -18.75 10.84 0.40
CA ASN A 392 -18.17 10.85 1.74
C ASN A 392 -19.11 11.51 2.73
N LEU A 393 -19.10 10.98 3.95
CA LEU A 393 -19.90 11.46 5.06
C LEU A 393 -19.37 12.82 5.54
N ASP A 394 -20.25 13.59 6.16
CA ASP A 394 -19.92 14.91 6.71
C ASP A 394 -18.99 14.76 7.92
N GLU A 395 -17.91 15.53 7.95
CA GLU A 395 -16.93 15.51 9.04
C GLU A 395 -17.56 15.91 10.38
N GLY A 396 -17.12 15.29 11.48
CA GLY A 396 -17.63 15.56 12.83
C GLY A 396 -19.11 15.20 13.05
N THR A 397 -19.77 14.57 12.07
CA THR A 397 -21.20 14.27 12.13
C THR A 397 -21.46 12.84 12.57
N THR A 398 -22.46 12.65 13.42
CA THR A 398 -22.95 11.32 13.81
C THR A 398 -23.97 10.80 12.79
N TYR A 399 -23.74 9.60 12.27
CA TYR A 399 -24.65 8.88 11.40
C TYR A 399 -25.21 7.64 12.08
N ILE A 400 -26.46 7.29 11.77
CA ILE A 400 -27.14 6.10 12.27
C ILE A 400 -27.33 5.13 11.11
N VAL A 401 -26.85 3.90 11.26
CA VAL A 401 -27.15 2.77 10.37
C VAL A 401 -28.38 2.05 10.90
N ALA A 402 -29.34 1.76 10.02
CA ALA A 402 -30.49 0.93 10.38
C ALA A 402 -30.81 -0.09 9.30
N LEU A 403 -30.97 -1.35 9.73
CA LEU A 403 -31.39 -2.49 8.92
C LEU A 403 -32.81 -2.85 9.35
N ARG A 404 -33.75 -2.96 8.40
CA ARG A 404 -35.14 -3.37 8.64
C ARG A 404 -35.60 -4.40 7.61
N ASP A 405 -36.52 -5.26 8.00
CA ASP A 405 -37.12 -6.25 7.09
C ASP A 405 -36.09 -7.11 6.33
N MET A 406 -34.97 -7.43 6.98
CA MET A 406 -33.93 -8.30 6.41
C MET A 406 -34.53 -9.68 6.09
N LYS A 407 -34.33 -10.19 4.88
CA LYS A 407 -34.91 -11.45 4.42
C LYS A 407 -33.83 -12.44 3.99
N ASN A 408 -34.13 -13.72 4.13
CA ASN A 408 -33.37 -14.77 3.47
C ASN A 408 -33.86 -15.03 2.03
N SER A 409 -33.24 -15.98 1.35
CA SER A 409 -33.56 -16.35 -0.03
C SER A 409 -34.96 -16.93 -0.24
N SER A 410 -35.67 -17.37 0.81
CA SER A 410 -37.07 -17.78 0.73
C SER A 410 -38.06 -16.64 0.98
N GLY A 411 -37.57 -15.43 1.25
CA GLY A 411 -38.39 -14.26 1.61
C GLY A 411 -38.82 -14.24 3.08
N THR A 412 -38.30 -15.14 3.91
CA THR A 412 -38.59 -15.15 5.35
C THR A 412 -37.83 -14.02 6.04
N ILE A 413 -38.52 -13.24 6.88
CA ILE A 413 -37.90 -12.19 7.68
C ILE A 413 -36.95 -12.83 8.71
N LEU A 414 -35.72 -12.32 8.76
CA LEU A 414 -34.69 -12.74 9.69
C LEU A 414 -34.94 -12.13 11.07
N THR A 415 -34.77 -12.95 12.11
CA THR A 415 -34.89 -12.50 13.51
C THR A 415 -33.59 -11.76 13.92
N PRO A 416 -33.69 -10.58 14.56
CA PRO A 416 -32.55 -9.93 15.20
C PRO A 416 -31.85 -10.85 16.20
N ASN A 417 -30.62 -10.51 16.58
CA ASN A 417 -30.02 -11.15 17.75
C ASN A 417 -30.82 -10.78 19.03
N ALA A 418 -30.70 -11.60 20.07
CA ALA A 418 -31.52 -11.44 21.29
C ALA A 418 -31.30 -10.11 22.00
N ASP A 419 -30.08 -9.58 21.97
CA ASP A 419 -29.73 -8.34 22.67
C ASP A 419 -30.30 -7.10 21.97
N PHE A 420 -30.19 -7.02 20.64
CA PHE A 420 -30.85 -5.96 19.87
C PHE A 420 -32.37 -6.08 19.95
N LEU A 421 -32.90 -7.30 19.89
CA LEU A 421 -34.34 -7.55 20.05
C LEU A 421 -34.86 -7.00 21.39
N ALA A 422 -34.10 -7.19 22.47
CA ALA A 422 -34.45 -6.67 23.79
C ALA A 422 -34.46 -5.13 23.84
N TYR A 423 -33.56 -4.46 23.13
CA TYR A 423 -33.69 -3.01 22.94
C TYR A 423 -34.89 -2.67 22.10
N ARG A 424 -35.04 -3.25 20.90
CA ARG A 424 -36.12 -2.94 19.97
C ARG A 424 -37.51 -3.12 20.58
N ASP A 425 -37.72 -4.17 21.37
CA ASP A 425 -39.03 -4.51 21.95
C ASP A 425 -39.19 -3.98 23.39
N ASN A 426 -38.24 -3.17 23.86
CA ASN A 426 -38.22 -2.59 25.21
C ASN A 426 -38.35 -3.65 26.32
N ILE A 427 -37.64 -4.78 26.15
CA ILE A 427 -37.57 -5.88 27.10
C ILE A 427 -36.33 -5.68 27.98
N PRO A 428 -36.47 -5.56 29.32
CA PRO A 428 -35.32 -5.53 30.22
C PRO A 428 -34.49 -6.82 30.10
N THR A 429 -33.18 -6.68 29.95
CA THR A 429 -32.24 -7.82 29.83
C THR A 429 -31.82 -8.35 31.20
N GLY A 430 -31.89 -7.51 32.24
CA GLY A 430 -31.36 -7.81 33.58
C GLY A 430 -29.83 -7.75 33.67
N ASP A 431 -29.14 -7.51 32.56
CA ASP A 431 -27.69 -7.38 32.48
C ASP A 431 -27.28 -5.92 32.67
N PRO A 432 -26.50 -5.56 33.71
CA PRO A 432 -26.12 -4.17 33.98
C PRO A 432 -25.38 -3.47 32.83
N VAL A 433 -24.60 -4.20 32.03
CA VAL A 433 -23.86 -3.64 30.89
C VAL A 433 -24.83 -3.26 29.77
N LYS A 434 -25.78 -4.16 29.47
CA LYS A 434 -26.77 -3.93 28.43
C LYS A 434 -27.74 -2.83 28.85
N GLU A 435 -28.22 -2.87 30.10
CA GLU A 435 -29.09 -1.81 30.62
C GLU A 435 -28.40 -0.44 30.66
N ALA A 436 -27.08 -0.37 30.85
CA ALA A 436 -26.34 0.89 30.77
C ALA A 436 -26.36 1.52 29.35
N ARG A 437 -26.46 0.72 28.28
CA ARG A 437 -26.54 1.21 26.90
C ARG A 437 -27.98 1.57 26.47
N ARG A 438 -29.01 1.08 27.18
CA ARG A 438 -30.41 1.30 26.79
C ARG A 438 -30.77 2.77 26.54
N PRO A 439 -30.39 3.75 27.37
CA PRO A 439 -30.73 5.16 27.10
C PRO A 439 -30.19 5.67 25.75
N HIS A 440 -29.00 5.22 25.36
CA HIS A 440 -28.40 5.54 24.06
C HIS A 440 -29.19 4.90 22.92
N MET A 441 -29.58 3.63 23.06
CA MET A 441 -30.42 2.95 22.07
C MET A 441 -31.80 3.62 21.91
N GLU A 442 -32.41 4.08 22.99
CA GLU A 442 -33.68 4.85 22.92
C GLU A 442 -33.50 6.18 22.19
N SER A 443 -32.35 6.84 22.33
CA SER A 443 -31.99 8.03 21.54
C SER A 443 -31.93 7.69 20.04
N ILE A 444 -31.22 6.62 19.68
CA ILE A 444 -31.13 6.12 18.29
C ILE A 444 -32.52 5.87 17.71
N PHE A 445 -33.39 5.15 18.43
CA PHE A 445 -34.74 4.86 17.95
C PHE A 445 -35.60 6.12 17.80
N THR A 446 -35.43 7.10 18.68
CA THR A 446 -36.14 8.38 18.60
C THR A 446 -35.74 9.17 17.36
N THR A 447 -34.43 9.25 17.07
CA THR A 447 -33.90 9.90 15.87
C THR A 447 -34.33 9.17 14.60
N LEU A 448 -34.23 7.84 14.58
CA LEU A 448 -34.71 7.02 13.45
C LEU A 448 -36.20 7.22 13.17
N ALA A 449 -37.04 7.22 14.21
CA ALA A 449 -38.46 7.49 14.06
C ALA A 449 -38.72 8.89 13.47
N SER A 450 -37.95 9.89 13.89
CA SER A 450 -38.01 11.25 13.34
C SER A 450 -37.57 11.32 11.89
N ALA A 451 -36.64 10.44 11.47
CA ALA A 451 -36.19 10.27 10.09
C ALA A 451 -37.07 9.31 9.25
N GLY A 452 -38.24 8.91 9.75
CA GLY A 452 -39.19 8.05 9.04
C GLY A 452 -38.86 6.56 9.05
N VAL A 453 -37.99 6.10 9.95
CA VAL A 453 -37.59 4.69 10.10
C VAL A 453 -38.22 4.12 11.38
N PRO A 454 -39.31 3.31 11.27
CA PRO A 454 -40.00 2.81 12.44
C PRO A 454 -39.19 1.74 13.17
N ARG A 455 -39.39 1.66 14.49
CA ARG A 455 -38.65 0.76 15.40
C ARG A 455 -39.04 -0.72 15.27
N ASN A 456 -40.30 -1.01 15.00
CA ASN A 456 -40.91 -2.35 15.16
C ASN A 456 -40.39 -3.40 14.17
N ASN A 457 -39.83 -3.00 13.03
CA ASN A 457 -39.32 -3.90 11.99
C ASN A 457 -37.79 -3.88 11.86
N LEU A 458 -37.08 -3.24 12.81
CA LEU A 458 -35.62 -3.23 12.80
C LEU A 458 -35.05 -4.63 13.04
N TYR A 459 -34.03 -4.96 12.24
CA TYR A 459 -33.12 -6.08 12.40
C TYR A 459 -31.92 -5.70 13.27
N LEU A 460 -31.31 -4.54 13.00
CA LEU A 460 -30.15 -4.01 13.71
C LEU A 460 -30.07 -2.50 13.49
N ALA A 461 -29.61 -1.74 14.48
CA ALA A 461 -29.31 -0.32 14.36
C ALA A 461 -28.20 0.10 15.32
N TRP A 462 -27.32 1.00 14.89
CA TRP A 462 -26.23 1.56 15.67
C TRP A 462 -25.80 2.91 15.06
N ASP A 463 -25.01 3.68 15.79
CA ASP A 463 -24.48 4.97 15.35
C ASP A 463 -22.95 5.03 15.42
N PHE A 464 -22.38 5.96 14.67
CA PHE A 464 -20.96 6.29 14.71
C PHE A 464 -20.73 7.75 14.33
N THR A 465 -19.67 8.34 14.84
CA THR A 465 -19.28 9.74 14.56
C THR A 465 -18.08 9.78 13.62
N VAL A 466 -18.22 10.52 12.51
CA VAL A 466 -17.15 10.73 11.53
C VAL A 466 -16.08 11.64 12.14
N ALA A 467 -14.81 11.39 11.85
CA ALA A 467 -13.69 12.21 12.30
C ALA A 467 -13.87 13.67 11.87
N SER A 468 -13.40 14.60 12.70
CA SER A 468 -13.40 16.02 12.36
C SER A 468 -12.36 16.34 11.30
N ARG A 469 -12.57 17.45 10.57
CA ARG A 469 -11.57 18.05 9.68
C ARG A 469 -10.19 18.10 10.29
N ARG A 470 -10.12 18.57 11.54
CA ARG A 470 -8.88 18.75 12.27
C ARG A 470 -8.20 17.41 12.49
N SER A 471 -8.91 16.41 13.00
CA SER A 471 -8.32 15.07 13.20
C SER A 471 -7.82 14.43 11.90
N LEU A 472 -8.46 14.72 10.77
CA LEU A 472 -8.06 14.19 9.46
C LEU A 472 -6.81 14.87 8.91
N THR A 473 -6.73 16.21 9.03
CA THR A 473 -5.80 17.02 8.23
C THR A 473 -4.68 17.68 9.04
N GLU A 474 -4.77 17.78 10.37
CA GLU A 474 -3.88 18.65 11.16
C GLU A 474 -2.39 18.30 11.05
N ARG A 475 -2.05 17.02 10.90
CA ARG A 475 -0.66 16.59 10.75
C ARG A 475 -0.07 17.07 9.43
N MET A 476 -0.77 16.87 8.33
CA MET A 476 -0.29 17.28 7.01
C MET A 476 -0.31 18.80 6.87
N LEU A 477 -1.31 19.49 7.41
CA LEU A 477 -1.34 20.96 7.44
C LEU A 477 -0.18 21.52 8.26
N PHE A 478 0.12 20.94 9.42
CA PHE A 478 1.29 21.32 10.20
C PHE A 478 2.60 21.12 9.42
N VAL A 479 2.80 19.93 8.83
CA VAL A 479 3.99 19.60 8.02
C VAL A 479 4.17 20.58 6.86
N ARG A 480 3.08 20.91 6.16
CA ARG A 480 3.09 21.88 5.07
C ARG A 480 3.45 23.28 5.58
N ASP A 481 2.73 23.78 6.57
CA ASP A 481 2.83 25.17 7.01
C ASP A 481 4.16 25.44 7.71
N ASP A 482 4.63 24.52 8.57
CA ASP A 482 5.96 24.61 9.19
C ASP A 482 7.06 24.47 8.14
N GLY A 483 6.90 23.58 7.16
CA GLY A 483 7.82 23.41 6.04
C GLY A 483 8.00 24.70 5.23
N PHE A 484 6.91 25.29 4.76
CA PHE A 484 6.97 26.56 4.02
C PHE A 484 7.38 27.75 4.88
N SER A 485 7.04 27.77 6.18
CA SER A 485 7.51 28.80 7.10
C SER A 485 9.03 28.78 7.25
N ARG A 486 9.65 27.60 7.28
CA ARG A 486 11.12 27.43 7.35
C ARG A 486 11.80 27.79 6.05
N LEU A 487 11.19 27.39 4.93
CA LEU A 487 11.66 27.74 3.60
C LEU A 487 11.62 29.26 3.36
N GLY A 488 10.57 29.92 3.87
CA GLY A 488 10.35 31.35 3.70
C GLY A 488 10.12 31.73 2.24
N THR A 489 10.80 32.76 1.77
CA THR A 489 10.76 33.22 0.37
C THR A 489 11.87 32.60 -0.48
N ASN A 490 12.54 31.55 -0.02
CA ASN A 490 13.63 30.91 -0.75
C ASN A 490 13.10 29.79 -1.66
N ALA A 491 13.91 29.38 -2.63
CA ALA A 491 13.75 28.09 -3.27
C ALA A 491 14.40 27.00 -2.41
N PRO A 492 13.90 25.75 -2.44
CA PRO A 492 14.61 24.61 -1.87
C PRO A 492 16.03 24.51 -2.44
N THR A 493 17.00 24.09 -1.62
CA THR A 493 18.36 23.86 -2.13
C THR A 493 18.35 22.59 -2.98
N PHE A 494 18.88 22.67 -4.20
CA PHE A 494 18.94 21.53 -5.11
C PHE A 494 20.32 21.36 -5.74
N THR A 495 20.61 20.12 -6.11
CA THR A 495 21.83 19.72 -6.84
C THR A 495 21.41 18.97 -8.09
N VAL A 496 21.87 19.44 -9.25
CA VAL A 496 21.78 18.68 -10.50
C VAL A 496 22.91 17.65 -10.49
N THR A 497 22.56 16.37 -10.54
CA THR A 497 23.52 15.27 -10.53
C THR A 497 23.79 14.74 -11.93
N ASN A 498 22.80 14.84 -12.83
CA ASN A 498 22.95 14.40 -14.20
C ASN A 498 22.16 15.26 -15.19
N ILE A 499 22.71 15.44 -16.38
CA ILE A 499 22.07 16.10 -17.51
C ILE A 499 22.25 15.19 -18.72
N LEU A 500 21.15 14.69 -19.23
CA LEU A 500 21.11 13.85 -20.42
C LEU A 500 20.58 14.70 -21.56
N GLU A 501 21.46 15.09 -22.46
CA GLU A 501 21.10 15.77 -23.70
C GLU A 501 20.76 14.70 -24.77
N HIS A 502 19.63 14.88 -25.45
CA HIS A 502 19.20 14.01 -26.55
C HIS A 502 19.36 14.76 -27.88
N PRO A 503 20.55 14.80 -28.51
CA PRO A 503 20.73 15.49 -29.78
C PRO A 503 20.11 14.73 -30.97
N CYS A 504 19.44 15.45 -31.87
CA CYS A 504 18.93 14.93 -33.14
C CYS A 504 19.94 15.14 -34.28
N THR A 505 20.93 14.25 -34.46
CA THR A 505 21.44 13.92 -35.81
C THR A 505 22.39 12.71 -35.80
N ALA A 506 22.14 11.75 -36.69
CA ALA A 506 23.18 10.80 -37.08
C ALA A 506 24.26 11.54 -37.89
N GLY A 507 25.42 11.81 -37.27
CA GLY A 507 26.66 12.09 -38.00
C GLY A 507 27.30 13.49 -37.93
N MET A 508 26.87 14.43 -37.08
CA MET A 508 27.64 15.69 -36.80
C MET A 508 27.36 16.21 -35.38
N PRO A 509 28.32 16.89 -34.69
CA PRO A 509 28.15 17.31 -33.30
C PRO A 509 27.69 18.77 -33.17
N ALA A 510 26.80 19.02 -32.20
CA ALA A 510 26.77 20.25 -31.42
C ALA A 510 26.38 19.90 -29.97
N PHE A 511 27.42 19.50 -29.23
CA PHE A 511 27.51 19.09 -27.81
C PHE A 511 26.90 17.72 -27.48
N GLY A 512 27.79 16.79 -27.07
CA GLY A 512 27.57 15.32 -27.04
C GLY A 512 27.77 14.70 -25.65
N ALA A 513 27.67 13.37 -25.48
CA ALA A 513 27.48 12.27 -26.42
C ALA A 513 26.05 11.71 -26.33
N CYS A 514 25.59 10.98 -27.36
CA CYS A 514 24.43 10.09 -27.22
C CYS A 514 24.76 9.04 -26.16
N ALA A 515 24.38 9.30 -24.91
CA ALA A 515 24.43 8.30 -23.86
C ALA A 515 23.16 7.45 -23.99
N THR A 516 23.32 6.14 -24.16
CA THR A 516 22.27 5.22 -23.74
C THR A 516 22.02 5.48 -22.25
N ASP A 517 20.75 5.51 -21.84
CA ASP A 517 20.25 5.74 -20.47
C ASP A 517 20.85 4.78 -19.41
N ALA A 518 22.16 4.86 -19.17
CA ALA A 518 22.89 4.02 -18.23
C ALA A 518 22.59 4.40 -16.77
N ASP A 519 21.93 5.54 -16.53
CA ASP A 519 21.45 5.96 -15.22
C ASP A 519 19.95 5.66 -14.99
N CYS A 520 19.24 5.05 -15.96
CA CYS A 520 17.88 4.52 -15.75
C CYS A 520 17.86 3.12 -15.11
N VAL A 521 18.96 2.67 -14.49
CA VAL A 521 19.01 1.36 -13.81
C VAL A 521 18.52 1.51 -12.38
N GLY A 522 17.19 1.51 -12.19
CA GLY A 522 16.60 1.77 -10.88
C GLY A 522 15.10 1.49 -10.75
N GLY A 523 14.72 0.21 -10.86
CA GLY A 523 13.59 -0.40 -10.13
C GLY A 523 12.16 0.04 -10.48
N GLY A 524 11.45 -0.78 -11.26
CA GLY A 524 9.98 -0.76 -11.40
C GLY A 524 9.48 -0.13 -12.71
N ALA A 525 8.99 -0.97 -13.63
CA ALA A 525 8.10 -0.64 -14.77
C ALA A 525 8.30 0.66 -15.60
N GLY A 526 9.52 1.20 -15.72
CA GLY A 526 9.81 2.29 -16.65
C GLY A 526 11.11 2.05 -17.41
N SER A 527 11.04 1.47 -18.62
CA SER A 527 12.15 1.60 -19.56
C SER A 527 12.11 3.02 -20.12
N CYS A 528 13.17 3.79 -19.92
CA CYS A 528 13.35 5.05 -20.63
C CYS A 528 13.26 4.76 -22.15
N ASN A 529 12.39 5.49 -22.85
CA ASN A 529 12.00 5.15 -24.21
C ASN A 529 13.05 5.69 -25.20
N THR A 530 14.16 4.97 -25.35
CA THR A 530 15.06 5.22 -26.48
C THR A 530 14.48 4.54 -27.70
N ALA A 531 14.19 5.29 -28.78
CA ALA A 531 13.93 4.68 -30.07
C ALA A 531 15.11 3.76 -30.45
N ALA A 532 14.88 2.81 -31.37
CA ALA A 532 15.87 1.78 -31.73
C ALA A 532 17.23 2.32 -32.23
N ASP A 533 17.31 3.63 -32.53
CA ASP A 533 18.49 4.38 -32.95
C ASP A 533 19.17 5.17 -31.81
N GLY A 534 18.63 5.14 -30.58
CA GLY A 534 19.14 5.88 -29.43
C GLY A 534 18.74 7.37 -29.39
N ILE A 535 17.78 7.80 -30.22
CA ILE A 535 17.31 9.19 -30.30
C ILE A 535 15.92 9.31 -29.65
N ASP A 536 15.78 10.17 -28.65
CA ASP A 536 14.47 10.56 -28.12
C ASP A 536 13.88 11.67 -28.99
N THR A 537 12.83 11.41 -29.76
CA THR A 537 12.24 12.41 -30.67
C THR A 537 11.32 13.43 -29.99
N ARG A 538 11.10 13.30 -28.68
CA ARG A 538 10.15 14.11 -27.90
C ARG A 538 10.84 14.98 -26.87
N ILE A 539 11.86 14.42 -26.21
CA ILE A 539 12.61 15.11 -25.16
C ILE A 539 13.92 15.65 -25.73
N PHE A 540 14.22 16.91 -25.41
CA PHE A 540 15.49 17.54 -25.74
C PHE A 540 16.53 17.25 -24.65
N ARG A 541 16.13 17.45 -23.38
CA ARG A 541 17.01 17.31 -22.23
C ARG A 541 16.26 16.68 -21.06
N ARG A 542 16.90 15.73 -20.39
CA ARG A 542 16.45 15.19 -19.10
C ARG A 542 17.43 15.62 -18.00
N VAL A 543 16.90 16.23 -16.95
CA VAL A 543 17.68 16.72 -15.81
C VAL A 543 17.34 15.90 -14.59
N VAL A 544 18.35 15.34 -13.95
CA VAL A 544 18.21 14.52 -12.74
C VAL A 544 18.98 15.17 -11.60
N GLY A 545 18.42 15.12 -10.40
CA GLY A 545 19.06 15.70 -9.24
C GLY A 545 18.38 15.35 -7.92
N THR A 546 18.83 16.04 -6.88
CA THR A 546 18.26 15.97 -5.53
C THR A 546 17.96 17.35 -4.99
N TYR A 547 17.06 17.44 -4.04
CA TYR A 547 16.72 18.67 -3.33
C TYR A 547 16.40 18.38 -1.86
N ASP A 548 16.67 19.35 -1.00
CA ASP A 548 16.44 19.24 0.43
C ASP A 548 15.04 19.71 0.80
N VAL A 549 14.32 18.88 1.56
CA VAL A 549 12.99 19.15 2.09
C VAL A 549 13.05 19.12 3.61
N GLU A 550 12.18 19.87 4.29
CA GLU A 550 12.05 19.77 5.74
C GLU A 550 11.56 18.38 6.15
N ARG A 551 12.17 17.77 7.17
CA ARG A 551 11.92 16.37 7.55
C ARG A 551 11.14 16.25 8.85
N TYR A 552 10.14 15.37 8.84
CA TYR A 552 9.28 15.06 10.01
C TYR A 552 9.24 13.57 10.37
N VAL A 553 9.77 12.71 9.49
CA VAL A 553 9.95 11.27 9.73
C VAL A 553 11.29 10.99 10.42
N ASP A 554 11.35 9.94 11.26
CA ASP A 554 12.52 9.56 12.07
C ASP A 554 13.75 9.10 11.26
N SER A 555 13.53 8.61 10.03
CA SER A 555 14.57 8.12 9.10
C SER A 555 14.32 8.62 7.68
N THR A 556 15.40 8.82 6.91
CA THR A 556 15.33 9.18 5.48
C THR A 556 15.00 8.00 4.58
N THR A 557 15.18 6.76 5.06
CA THR A 557 14.94 5.51 4.33
C THR A 557 13.86 4.66 5.01
N PRO A 558 13.12 3.82 4.27
CA PRO A 558 12.10 2.97 4.86
C PRO A 558 12.71 1.84 5.72
N PRO A 559 11.99 1.37 6.75
CA PRO A 559 10.77 1.94 7.31
C PRO A 559 11.07 3.24 8.09
N ALA A 560 10.15 4.20 8.04
CA ALA A 560 10.23 5.44 8.81
C ALA A 560 8.83 5.86 9.28
N LYS A 561 8.73 6.55 10.42
CA LYS A 561 7.47 7.05 10.99
C LYS A 561 7.63 8.50 11.44
N PHE A 562 6.53 9.21 11.65
CA PHE A 562 6.61 10.52 12.30
C PHE A 562 7.09 10.40 13.74
N VAL A 563 7.91 11.37 14.16
CA VAL A 563 8.20 11.59 15.58
C VAL A 563 7.12 12.52 16.13
N LEU A 564 6.17 11.96 16.86
CA LEU A 564 5.02 12.72 17.37
C LEU A 564 5.30 13.32 18.76
N ASP A 565 4.78 14.53 18.98
CA ASP A 565 4.74 15.15 20.31
C ASP A 565 3.60 14.59 21.18
N SER A 566 3.40 15.15 22.38
CA SER A 566 2.35 14.71 23.30
C SER A 566 0.92 14.94 22.79
N ASN A 567 0.74 15.77 21.77
CA ASN A 567 -0.55 16.06 21.14
C ASN A 567 -0.76 15.25 19.85
N GLY A 568 0.19 14.40 19.47
CA GLY A 568 0.11 13.63 18.24
C GLY A 568 0.45 14.44 16.99
N ILE A 569 1.15 15.58 17.13
CA ILE A 569 1.63 16.42 16.02
C ILE A 569 3.08 16.04 15.67
N PRO A 570 3.45 15.95 14.38
CA PRO A 570 4.83 15.65 13.99
C PRO A 570 5.82 16.70 14.49
N THR A 571 7.03 16.27 14.81
CA THR A 571 8.14 17.15 15.20
C THR A 571 9.16 17.25 14.07
N HIS A 572 9.66 18.46 13.83
CA HIS A 572 10.71 18.71 12.85
C HIS A 572 12.02 18.05 13.27
N GLN A 573 12.74 17.47 12.30
CA GLN A 573 14.01 16.79 12.51
C GLN A 573 15.19 17.67 12.12
N SER A 574 16.30 17.54 12.85
CA SER A 574 17.50 18.39 12.66
C SER A 574 18.21 18.28 11.31
N THR A 575 17.91 17.26 10.50
CA THR A 575 18.49 17.07 9.16
C THR A 575 17.39 17.05 8.11
N PRO A 576 17.65 17.57 6.90
CA PRO A 576 16.67 17.57 5.83
C PRO A 576 16.33 16.14 5.36
N GLN A 577 15.19 16.04 4.69
CA GLN A 577 14.78 14.88 3.90
C GLN A 577 15.34 15.08 2.48
N PRO A 578 16.27 14.24 2.02
CA PRO A 578 16.72 14.30 0.64
C PRO A 578 15.63 13.71 -0.27
N ALA A 579 15.14 14.52 -1.19
CA ALA A 579 14.21 14.10 -2.24
C ALA A 579 14.91 14.11 -3.60
N SER A 580 14.53 13.21 -4.51
CA SER A 580 15.10 13.13 -5.86
C SER A 580 14.14 13.69 -6.90
N PHE A 581 14.64 14.39 -7.93
CA PHE A 581 13.82 14.84 -9.05
C PHE A 581 14.32 14.30 -10.39
N VAL A 582 13.38 14.07 -11.31
CA VAL A 582 13.64 13.90 -12.75
C VAL A 582 12.75 14.91 -13.48
N CYS A 583 13.34 15.70 -14.36
CA CYS A 583 12.63 16.69 -15.18
C CYS A 583 12.89 16.43 -16.66
N ASN A 584 11.83 16.36 -17.45
CA ASN A 584 11.89 16.20 -18.91
C ASN A 584 11.58 17.54 -19.58
N ILE A 585 12.55 18.07 -20.33
CA ILE A 585 12.44 19.28 -21.13
C ILE A 585 12.13 18.86 -22.58
N PRO A 586 10.95 19.19 -23.11
CA PRO A 586 10.52 18.73 -24.43
C PRO A 586 11.30 19.44 -25.54
N ARG A 587 11.31 18.86 -26.74
CA ARG A 587 11.85 19.52 -27.94
C ARG A 587 11.06 20.77 -28.32
N ALA A 588 9.76 20.82 -28.00
CA ALA A 588 8.98 22.04 -28.14
C ALA A 588 9.57 23.25 -27.37
N ALA A 589 10.23 23.01 -26.23
CA ALA A 589 10.86 24.06 -25.42
C ALA A 589 12.24 24.49 -25.96
N LEU A 590 12.92 23.58 -26.66
CA LEU A 590 14.22 23.82 -27.32
C LEU A 590 14.22 23.24 -28.74
N PRO A 591 13.51 23.88 -29.71
CA PRO A 591 13.33 23.32 -31.05
C PRO A 591 14.62 23.19 -31.85
N THR A 592 15.60 24.03 -31.52
CA THR A 592 16.96 23.94 -32.04
C THR A 592 17.92 24.10 -30.88
N GLY A 593 18.95 23.26 -30.78
CA GLY A 593 19.93 23.36 -29.68
C GLY A 593 20.72 24.68 -29.65
N ALA A 594 20.63 25.51 -30.70
CA ALA A 594 21.27 26.82 -30.83
C ALA A 594 20.29 28.00 -30.90
N GLY A 595 18.98 27.74 -30.87
CA GLY A 595 17.94 28.79 -30.92
C GLY A 595 17.44 29.18 -29.52
N PRO A 596 16.67 30.27 -29.42
CA PRO A 596 16.12 30.70 -28.14
C PRO A 596 15.12 29.67 -27.60
N ALA A 597 15.11 29.49 -26.27
CA ALA A 597 14.10 28.70 -25.59
C ALA A 597 12.69 29.25 -25.87
N VAL A 598 11.73 28.33 -25.97
CA VAL A 598 10.29 28.62 -25.92
C VAL A 598 9.81 28.13 -24.55
N PRO A 599 9.69 29.01 -23.53
CA PRO A 599 9.34 28.60 -22.18
C PRO A 599 8.09 27.71 -22.14
N ALA A 600 8.25 26.53 -21.54
CA ALA A 600 7.22 25.50 -21.44
C ALA A 600 6.47 25.60 -20.11
N ARG A 601 5.19 25.24 -20.11
CA ARG A 601 4.38 25.19 -18.88
C ARG A 601 4.97 24.20 -17.89
N ALA A 602 5.02 24.57 -16.61
CA ALA A 602 5.51 23.69 -15.55
C ALA A 602 4.40 22.73 -15.08
N SER A 603 4.69 21.45 -14.94
CA SER A 603 3.80 20.51 -14.26
C SER A 603 4.57 19.46 -13.46
N ILE A 604 4.04 19.11 -12.29
CA ILE A 604 4.47 17.91 -11.56
C ILE A 604 3.78 16.69 -12.16
N TYR A 605 4.49 15.57 -12.22
CA TYR A 605 3.92 14.26 -12.55
C TYR A 605 3.98 13.28 -11.36
N GLY A 606 2.82 12.78 -10.94
CA GLY A 606 2.70 11.73 -9.92
C GLY A 606 2.81 10.32 -10.52
N HIS A 607 3.75 9.50 -10.02
CA HIS A 607 3.98 8.13 -10.51
C HIS A 607 2.97 7.09 -9.98
N GLY A 608 2.91 5.93 -10.63
CA GLY A 608 2.03 4.80 -10.33
C GLY A 608 2.48 3.93 -9.13
N LEU A 609 1.78 2.79 -8.95
CA LEU A 609 1.89 1.95 -7.76
C LEU A 609 3.29 1.38 -7.52
N LEU A 610 3.91 1.71 -6.39
CA LEU A 610 5.29 1.33 -6.04
C LEU A 610 6.32 1.68 -7.13
N GLY A 611 6.00 2.71 -7.91
CA GLY A 611 6.82 3.23 -8.99
C GLY A 611 7.94 4.15 -8.51
N SER A 612 8.45 4.97 -9.42
CA SER A 612 9.43 5.99 -9.08
C SER A 612 9.25 7.25 -9.91
N ASN A 613 9.98 8.30 -9.55
CA ASN A 613 10.03 9.55 -10.30
C ASN A 613 10.51 9.40 -11.76
N THR A 614 11.07 8.27 -12.17
CA THR A 614 11.44 8.02 -13.57
C THR A 614 10.23 7.81 -14.49
N GLU A 615 9.05 7.50 -13.96
CA GLU A 615 7.82 7.31 -14.74
C GLU A 615 7.40 8.57 -15.52
N VAL A 616 7.90 9.75 -15.16
CA VAL A 616 7.76 10.99 -15.95
C VAL A 616 8.34 10.85 -17.37
N SER A 617 9.19 9.85 -17.59
CA SER A 617 9.78 9.48 -18.88
C SER A 617 9.03 8.34 -19.59
N SER A 618 7.79 8.08 -19.17
CA SER A 618 6.89 7.18 -19.91
C SER A 618 6.47 7.84 -21.21
N GLY A 619 6.34 7.04 -22.27
CA GLY A 619 6.10 7.58 -23.63
C GLY A 619 4.90 8.52 -23.72
N ASN A 620 3.80 8.23 -23.03
CA ASN A 620 2.61 9.08 -23.03
C ASN A 620 2.82 10.45 -22.35
N VAL A 621 3.71 10.54 -21.35
CA VAL A 621 4.03 11.79 -20.65
C VAL A 621 4.98 12.61 -21.52
N GLU A 622 5.95 11.95 -22.18
CA GLU A 622 6.85 12.59 -23.14
C GLU A 622 6.09 13.08 -24.39
N ASP A 623 5.09 12.31 -24.85
CA ASP A 623 4.17 12.73 -25.89
C ASP A 623 3.43 14.01 -25.47
N MET A 624 2.82 14.02 -24.28
CA MET A 624 2.16 15.22 -23.74
C MET A 624 3.11 16.42 -23.62
N ALA A 625 4.32 16.18 -23.11
CA ALA A 625 5.35 17.19 -22.93
C ALA A 625 5.66 17.88 -24.25
N ASN A 626 5.89 17.10 -25.31
CA ASN A 626 6.30 17.62 -26.60
C ASN A 626 5.14 18.14 -27.47
N GLU A 627 3.99 17.48 -27.43
CA GLU A 627 2.77 17.91 -28.16
C GLU A 627 2.26 19.27 -27.65
N HIS A 628 2.37 19.51 -26.33
CA HIS A 628 1.72 20.65 -25.68
C HIS A 628 2.68 21.58 -24.92
N ASN A 629 4.00 21.42 -25.13
CA ASN A 629 5.07 22.23 -24.54
C ASN A 629 4.99 22.33 -23.01
N PHE A 630 5.12 21.18 -22.33
CA PHE A 630 5.25 21.10 -20.87
C PHE A 630 6.64 20.62 -20.47
N VAL A 631 7.21 21.25 -19.44
CA VAL A 631 8.28 20.62 -18.65
C VAL A 631 7.61 19.87 -17.51
N PHE A 632 7.70 18.54 -17.56
CA PHE A 632 7.26 17.69 -16.47
C PHE A 632 8.41 17.36 -15.54
N CYS A 633 8.21 17.55 -14.24
CA CYS A 633 9.12 17.08 -13.20
C CYS A 633 8.40 16.11 -12.26
N ALA A 634 9.12 15.14 -11.71
CA ALA A 634 8.56 14.20 -10.74
C ALA A 634 9.50 13.96 -9.57
N THR A 635 8.92 13.74 -8.39
CA THR A 635 9.58 13.13 -7.23
C THR A 635 8.86 11.85 -6.81
N LYS A 636 9.40 11.14 -5.82
CA LYS A 636 8.85 9.86 -5.35
C LYS A 636 7.67 10.08 -4.40
N TRP A 637 6.67 9.23 -4.49
CA TRP A 637 5.70 8.98 -3.43
C TRP A 637 6.33 8.08 -2.36
N ILE A 638 7.31 8.58 -1.60
CA ILE A 638 7.91 7.79 -0.52
C ILE A 638 6.84 7.29 0.45
N GLY A 639 6.97 6.04 0.90
CA GLY A 639 5.90 5.29 1.56
C GLY A 639 5.18 4.33 0.60
N MET A 640 5.10 4.67 -0.70
CA MET A 640 4.57 3.82 -1.77
C MET A 640 5.36 3.99 -3.08
N SER A 641 6.68 4.00 -2.97
CA SER A 641 7.60 4.01 -4.11
C SER A 641 8.42 2.71 -4.17
N ASN A 642 9.26 2.57 -5.20
CA ASN A 642 10.06 1.37 -5.43
C ASN A 642 10.98 0.98 -4.27
N GLU A 643 11.44 1.94 -3.47
CA GLU A 643 12.23 1.69 -2.25
C GLU A 643 11.40 1.17 -1.08
N ASP A 644 10.07 1.34 -1.11
CA ASP A 644 9.17 0.96 -0.03
C ASP A 644 8.59 -0.45 -0.18
N VAL A 645 8.89 -1.16 -1.28
CA VAL A 645 8.37 -2.52 -1.56
C VAL A 645 8.60 -3.48 -0.39
N GLY A 646 9.80 -3.47 0.19
CA GLY A 646 10.13 -4.31 1.35
C GLY A 646 9.31 -3.96 2.59
N ASN A 647 9.11 -2.66 2.85
CA ASN A 647 8.26 -2.18 3.95
C ASN A 647 6.79 -2.57 3.73
N ALA A 648 6.27 -2.40 2.51
CA ALA A 648 4.91 -2.77 2.14
C ALA A 648 4.64 -4.27 2.38
N ILE A 649 5.55 -5.16 1.95
CA ILE A 649 5.45 -6.60 2.23
C ILE A 649 5.48 -6.87 3.75
N GLY A 650 6.37 -6.19 4.49
CA GLY A 650 6.43 -6.28 5.95
C GLY A 650 5.12 -5.87 6.64
N ILE A 651 4.48 -4.79 6.17
CA ILE A 651 3.18 -4.31 6.65
C ILE A 651 2.07 -5.34 6.37
N LEU A 652 2.05 -5.96 5.19
CA LEU A 652 1.01 -6.97 4.87
C LEU A 652 1.11 -8.22 5.76
N GLY A 653 2.31 -8.55 6.24
CA GLY A 653 2.52 -9.57 7.27
C GLY A 653 2.18 -9.11 8.69
N ASN A 654 2.27 -7.81 8.97
CA ASN A 654 2.02 -7.21 10.28
C ASN A 654 1.46 -5.78 10.15
N LEU A 655 0.13 -5.64 10.17
CA LEU A 655 -0.54 -4.36 10.01
C LEU A 655 -0.29 -3.37 11.18
N ALA A 656 0.32 -3.80 12.29
CA ALA A 656 0.80 -2.85 13.31
C ALA A 656 1.91 -1.92 12.80
N LEU A 657 2.53 -2.25 11.67
CA LEU A 657 3.54 -1.42 11.01
C LEU A 657 2.95 -0.36 10.09
N PHE A 658 1.63 -0.37 9.84
CA PHE A 658 0.97 0.50 8.85
C PHE A 658 1.30 2.01 8.93
N PRO A 659 1.52 2.63 10.11
CA PRO A 659 1.96 4.03 10.16
C PRO A 659 3.23 4.32 9.38
N SER A 660 4.13 3.34 9.18
CA SER A 660 5.37 3.58 8.42
C SER A 660 5.13 3.82 6.92
N LEU A 661 3.93 3.53 6.42
CA LEU A 661 3.51 3.84 5.06
C LEU A 661 2.89 5.24 4.99
N THR A 662 1.90 5.51 5.85
CA THR A 662 1.10 6.75 5.80
C THR A 662 1.85 7.99 6.28
N ASP A 663 2.76 7.85 7.25
CA ASP A 663 3.61 8.96 7.70
C ASP A 663 4.64 9.33 6.62
N ARG A 664 5.23 8.33 5.94
CA ARG A 664 6.12 8.56 4.79
C ARG A 664 5.37 9.20 3.62
N LEU A 665 4.15 8.76 3.34
CA LEU A 665 3.32 9.39 2.30
C LEU A 665 3.06 10.87 2.59
N GLN A 666 2.79 11.25 3.84
CA GLN A 666 2.64 12.67 4.20
C GLN A 666 3.96 13.45 4.02
N GLN A 667 5.12 12.86 4.34
CA GLN A 667 6.40 13.47 3.98
C GLN A 667 6.53 13.64 2.45
N ALA A 668 6.14 12.63 1.66
CA ALA A 668 6.14 12.73 0.20
C ALA A 668 5.27 13.86 -0.33
N MET A 669 4.15 14.17 0.34
CA MET A 669 3.31 15.31 -0.05
C MET A 669 4.09 16.63 0.06
N LEU A 670 4.85 16.83 1.14
CA LEU A 670 5.70 18.01 1.28
C LEU A 670 6.79 18.05 0.21
N ASP A 671 7.39 16.90 -0.09
CA ASP A 671 8.41 16.78 -1.15
C ASP A 671 7.84 17.28 -2.50
N GLN A 672 6.62 16.87 -2.86
CA GLN A 672 5.95 17.36 -4.08
C GLN A 672 5.68 18.87 -4.06
N LEU A 673 5.24 19.43 -2.93
CA LEU A 673 4.99 20.88 -2.82
C LEU A 673 6.29 21.69 -2.97
N PHE A 674 7.41 21.18 -2.43
CA PHE A 674 8.72 21.81 -2.59
C PHE A 674 9.23 21.70 -4.03
N LEU A 675 8.96 20.58 -4.72
CA LEU A 675 9.24 20.46 -6.15
C LEU A 675 8.45 21.49 -6.97
N ALA A 676 7.18 21.75 -6.63
CA ALA A 676 6.37 22.78 -7.29
C ALA A 676 7.04 24.15 -7.18
N ARG A 677 7.45 24.51 -5.95
CA ARG A 677 8.17 25.75 -5.66
C ARG A 677 9.48 25.86 -6.45
N LEU A 678 10.24 24.77 -6.58
CA LEU A 678 11.49 24.74 -7.37
C LEU A 678 11.27 25.09 -8.85
N MET A 679 10.17 24.63 -9.45
CA MET A 679 9.91 24.85 -10.87
C MET A 679 9.63 26.31 -11.20
N ILE A 680 8.94 27.04 -10.31
CA ILE A 680 8.47 28.41 -10.57
C ILE A 680 9.28 29.50 -9.88
N HIS A 681 10.10 29.16 -8.88
CA HIS A 681 10.85 30.17 -8.15
C HIS A 681 12.04 30.70 -8.97
N SER A 682 12.29 32.02 -8.93
CA SER A 682 13.37 32.66 -9.70
C SER A 682 14.77 32.17 -9.34
N ALA A 683 14.99 31.76 -8.08
CA ALA A 683 16.21 31.10 -7.61
C ALA A 683 16.17 29.56 -7.67
N GLY A 684 15.09 28.99 -8.23
CA GLY A 684 14.89 27.55 -8.41
C GLY A 684 15.53 27.03 -9.69
N PHE A 685 14.84 26.15 -10.40
CA PHE A 685 15.37 25.48 -11.59
C PHE A 685 15.84 26.45 -12.68
N VAL A 686 15.07 27.51 -12.94
CA VAL A 686 15.40 28.51 -13.98
C VAL A 686 16.69 29.30 -13.74
N ALA A 687 17.23 29.30 -12.51
CA ALA A 687 18.53 29.90 -12.20
C ALA A 687 19.72 29.01 -12.60
N ASN A 688 19.49 27.73 -12.86
CA ASN A 688 20.52 26.76 -13.19
C ASN A 688 20.62 26.57 -14.71
N ALA A 689 21.86 26.50 -15.22
CA ALA A 689 22.14 26.33 -16.65
C ALA A 689 21.48 25.06 -17.26
N ALA A 690 21.19 24.03 -16.45
CA ALA A 690 20.47 22.84 -16.89
C ALA A 690 19.05 23.13 -17.40
N PHE A 691 18.44 24.25 -17.00
CA PHE A 691 17.11 24.68 -17.39
C PHE A 691 17.13 25.96 -18.24
N GLN A 692 18.25 26.20 -18.92
CA GLN A 692 18.42 27.35 -19.81
C GLN A 692 18.86 26.90 -21.21
N ASP A 693 18.61 27.76 -22.19
CA ASP A 693 19.26 27.67 -23.49
C ASP A 693 20.73 28.17 -23.44
N SER A 694 21.41 28.14 -24.58
CA SER A 694 22.80 28.59 -24.73
C SER A 694 23.01 30.10 -24.50
N SER A 695 21.93 30.89 -24.46
CA SER A 695 21.93 32.33 -24.19
C SER A 695 21.40 32.67 -22.79
N SER A 696 21.27 31.67 -21.91
CA SER A 696 20.75 31.79 -20.55
C SER A 696 19.26 32.16 -20.44
N ASN A 697 18.46 31.97 -21.50
CA ASN A 697 17.01 32.12 -21.39
C ASN A 697 16.40 30.85 -20.77
N PRO A 698 15.41 30.97 -19.86
CA PRO A 698 14.81 29.83 -19.19
C PRO A 698 13.94 28.99 -20.14
N VAL A 699 13.92 27.67 -19.93
CA VAL A 699 13.06 26.74 -20.67
C VAL A 699 11.70 26.49 -20.00
N ILE A 700 11.51 27.01 -18.79
CA ILE A 700 10.27 26.89 -18.01
C ILE A 700 9.61 28.26 -17.95
N ASP A 701 8.31 28.29 -18.26
CA ASP A 701 7.43 29.40 -17.89
C ASP A 701 7.11 29.29 -16.39
N THR A 702 7.41 30.35 -15.65
CA THR A 702 7.33 30.39 -14.19
C THR A 702 6.04 31.04 -13.68
N SER A 703 5.10 31.37 -14.58
CA SER A 703 3.83 32.00 -14.18
C SER A 703 2.95 31.07 -13.34
N ASP A 704 2.96 29.76 -13.65
CA ASP A 704 2.08 28.77 -13.05
C ASP A 704 2.78 27.40 -13.01
N VAL A 705 2.40 26.56 -12.05
CA VAL A 705 2.72 25.14 -12.02
C VAL A 705 1.46 24.32 -11.82
N PHE A 706 1.38 23.21 -12.55
CA PHE A 706 0.23 22.32 -12.57
C PHE A 706 0.56 20.94 -11.98
N PHE A 707 -0.48 20.11 -11.83
CA PHE A 707 -0.32 18.71 -11.45
C PHE A 707 -0.95 17.80 -12.52
N ASP A 708 -0.23 16.75 -12.92
CA ASP A 708 -0.80 15.59 -13.62
C ASP A 708 -0.36 14.32 -12.89
N GLY A 709 -1.20 13.30 -12.88
CA GLY A 709 -0.86 12.03 -12.26
C GLY A 709 -1.77 10.94 -12.78
N ASN A 710 -1.28 9.70 -12.77
CA ASN A 710 -2.08 8.55 -13.18
C ASN A 710 -2.05 7.45 -12.12
N SER A 711 -3.15 6.72 -11.94
CA SER A 711 -3.25 5.62 -10.97
C SER A 711 -2.97 6.11 -9.55
N GLN A 712 -1.99 5.55 -8.84
CA GLN A 712 -1.52 6.06 -7.56
C GLN A 712 -1.23 7.58 -7.59
N GLY A 713 -0.64 8.10 -8.67
CA GLY A 713 -0.41 9.52 -8.85
C GLY A 713 -1.69 10.33 -9.01
N GLY A 714 -2.75 9.74 -9.57
CA GLY A 714 -4.10 10.32 -9.61
C GLY A 714 -4.81 10.26 -8.26
N ILE A 715 -4.65 9.16 -7.51
CA ILE A 715 -5.19 8.99 -6.15
C ILE A 715 -4.56 10.02 -5.21
N PHE A 716 -3.25 9.97 -4.98
CA PHE A 716 -2.56 10.91 -4.09
C PHE A 716 -2.48 12.33 -4.64
N GLY A 717 -2.60 12.48 -5.96
CA GLY A 717 -2.85 13.78 -6.58
C GLY A 717 -4.09 14.47 -6.02
N GLY A 718 -5.14 13.72 -5.67
CA GLY A 718 -6.31 14.27 -4.97
C GLY A 718 -5.94 14.94 -3.64
N THR A 719 -5.06 14.34 -2.83
CA THR A 719 -4.56 14.95 -1.60
C THR A 719 -3.70 16.19 -1.88
N ILE A 720 -2.81 16.14 -2.87
CA ILE A 720 -2.00 17.31 -3.28
C ILE A 720 -2.91 18.48 -3.64
N MET A 721 -3.95 18.23 -4.44
CA MET A 721 -4.93 19.25 -4.84
C MET A 721 -5.81 19.75 -3.68
N ALA A 722 -5.73 19.16 -2.49
CA ALA A 722 -6.40 19.68 -1.29
C ALA A 722 -5.48 20.56 -0.42
N ILE A 723 -4.16 20.47 -0.60
CA ILE A 723 -3.19 21.11 0.30
C ILE A 723 -2.22 22.06 -0.40
N ALA A 724 -2.07 21.98 -1.73
CA ALA A 724 -1.08 22.74 -2.47
C ALA A 724 -1.31 24.25 -2.39
N GLN A 725 -0.22 25.02 -2.34
CA GLN A 725 -0.27 26.49 -2.29
C GLN A 725 0.06 27.13 -3.63
N ASP A 726 0.97 26.51 -4.38
CA ASP A 726 1.48 27.03 -5.66
C ASP A 726 0.76 26.44 -6.90
N ILE A 727 -0.05 25.40 -6.70
CA ILE A 727 -0.81 24.72 -7.77
C ILE A 727 -2.27 25.14 -7.63
N THR A 728 -2.98 25.35 -8.74
CA THR A 728 -4.43 25.64 -8.73
C THR A 728 -5.25 24.74 -9.65
N ARG A 729 -4.59 23.97 -10.54
CA ARG A 729 -5.25 23.02 -11.45
C ARG A 729 -4.48 21.70 -11.50
N GLY A 730 -5.22 20.60 -11.50
CA GLY A 730 -4.67 19.26 -11.60
C GLY A 730 -5.51 18.32 -12.45
N VAL A 731 -4.85 17.46 -13.23
CA VAL A 731 -5.50 16.31 -13.86
C VAL A 731 -5.21 15.07 -13.03
N LEU A 732 -6.27 14.36 -12.66
CA LEU A 732 -6.20 13.10 -11.92
C LEU A 732 -6.63 11.98 -12.89
N GLY A 733 -5.65 11.26 -13.42
CA GLY A 733 -5.85 10.15 -14.36
C GLY A 733 -6.08 8.83 -13.65
N VAL A 734 -7.15 8.13 -14.03
CA VAL A 734 -7.69 6.92 -13.39
C VAL A 734 -7.57 6.96 -11.86
N PRO A 735 -8.12 8.01 -11.21
CA PRO A 735 -8.01 8.18 -9.77
C PRO A 735 -9.13 7.43 -9.06
N ALA A 736 -9.01 7.34 -7.76
CA ALA A 736 -10.07 6.96 -6.85
C ALA A 736 -9.78 7.57 -5.48
N MET A 737 -10.69 7.35 -4.55
CA MET A 737 -10.42 7.52 -3.13
C MET A 737 -10.90 6.28 -2.37
N ASN A 738 -10.57 6.19 -1.08
CA ASN A 738 -10.97 5.09 -0.20
C ASN A 738 -10.33 3.76 -0.62
N TYR A 739 -9.05 3.60 -0.27
CA TYR A 739 -8.30 2.36 -0.48
C TYR A 739 -9.03 1.12 0.05
N SER A 740 -9.77 1.20 1.16
CA SER A 740 -10.51 0.05 1.68
C SER A 740 -11.58 -0.50 0.72
N LEU A 741 -12.18 0.37 -0.10
CA LEU A 741 -13.11 0.00 -1.15
C LEU A 741 -12.40 -0.50 -2.42
N LEU A 742 -11.27 0.12 -2.77
CA LEU A 742 -10.51 -0.14 -3.98
C LEU A 742 -9.77 -1.49 -3.95
N LEU A 743 -9.14 -1.84 -2.82
CA LEU A 743 -8.18 -2.96 -2.77
C LEU A 743 -8.79 -4.28 -3.24
N THR A 744 -9.95 -4.69 -2.73
CA THR A 744 -10.59 -5.96 -3.15
C THR A 744 -11.11 -5.94 -4.60
N ARG A 745 -11.22 -4.75 -5.20
CA ARG A 745 -11.64 -4.52 -6.58
C ARG A 745 -10.48 -4.26 -7.54
N SER A 746 -9.25 -4.45 -7.09
CA SER A 746 -8.05 -4.20 -7.89
C SER A 746 -7.36 -5.51 -8.27
N SER A 747 -7.00 -5.67 -9.55
CA SER A 747 -6.17 -6.78 -10.01
C SER A 747 -4.79 -6.79 -9.34
N ASP A 748 -4.26 -5.63 -9.00
CA ASP A 748 -2.95 -5.49 -8.36
C ASP A 748 -2.95 -6.06 -6.93
N PHE A 749 -4.09 -5.95 -6.25
CA PHE A 749 -4.27 -6.50 -4.92
C PHE A 749 -4.18 -8.03 -4.88
N ALA A 750 -4.31 -8.74 -6.02
CA ALA A 750 -4.07 -10.17 -6.07
C ALA A 750 -2.66 -10.54 -5.60
N ALA A 751 -1.64 -9.74 -5.96
CA ALA A 751 -0.25 -9.96 -5.52
C ALA A 751 -0.05 -9.65 -4.03
N TYR A 752 -0.66 -8.57 -3.53
CA TYR A 752 -0.53 -8.15 -2.12
C TYR A 752 -1.33 -9.02 -1.16
N SER A 753 -2.53 -9.43 -1.55
CA SER A 753 -3.38 -10.33 -0.77
C SER A 753 -2.73 -11.71 -0.56
N ALA A 754 -1.81 -12.13 -1.42
CA ALA A 754 -0.99 -13.33 -1.23
C ALA A 754 -0.11 -13.26 0.04
N PHE A 755 0.19 -12.07 0.57
CA PHE A 755 0.86 -11.87 1.85
C PHE A 755 -0.14 -11.60 2.98
N LEU A 756 -1.12 -10.72 2.75
CA LEU A 756 -2.11 -10.34 3.75
C LEU A 756 -3.00 -11.50 4.20
N TYR A 757 -3.52 -12.30 3.26
CA TYR A 757 -4.51 -13.33 3.57
C TYR A 757 -3.95 -14.51 4.36
N PRO A 758 -2.70 -14.98 4.12
CA PRO A 758 -2.05 -15.92 5.02
C PRO A 758 -1.76 -15.34 6.41
N ALA A 759 -1.38 -14.05 6.48
CA ALA A 759 -1.14 -13.36 7.75
C ALA A 759 -2.43 -13.17 8.55
N TYR A 760 -3.56 -12.90 7.88
CA TYR A 760 -4.88 -12.69 8.48
C TYR A 760 -5.88 -13.71 7.91
N PRO A 761 -5.88 -14.97 8.40
CA PRO A 761 -6.68 -16.06 7.82
C PRO A 761 -8.19 -15.95 8.09
N GLN A 762 -8.60 -15.16 9.09
CA GLN A 762 -10.00 -14.99 9.46
C GLN A 762 -10.72 -14.08 8.45
N GLN A 763 -11.49 -14.69 7.55
CA GLN A 763 -12.12 -13.97 6.43
C GLN A 763 -13.08 -12.85 6.87
N LEU A 764 -13.89 -13.06 7.92
CA LEU A 764 -14.76 -12.00 8.47
C LEU A 764 -13.97 -10.82 9.03
N GLN A 765 -12.73 -11.03 9.45
CA GLN A 765 -11.88 -9.98 10.02
C GLN A 765 -11.10 -9.21 8.96
N ARG A 766 -11.04 -9.70 7.70
CA ARG A 766 -10.30 -9.03 6.62
C ARG A 766 -10.93 -7.71 6.18
N PRO A 767 -12.26 -7.62 5.92
CA PRO A 767 -12.89 -6.33 5.66
C PRO A 767 -12.67 -5.34 6.81
N LEU A 768 -12.76 -5.82 8.06
CA LEU A 768 -12.47 -5.00 9.23
C LEU A 768 -11.03 -4.48 9.23
N ALA A 769 -10.05 -5.34 8.95
CA ALA A 769 -8.65 -4.92 8.89
C ALA A 769 -8.42 -3.84 7.81
N LEU A 770 -9.05 -3.96 6.65
CA LEU A 770 -9.00 -2.96 5.58
C LEU A 770 -9.71 -1.64 6.00
N ALA A 771 -10.86 -1.73 6.65
CA ALA A 771 -11.59 -0.56 7.14
C ALA A 771 -10.83 0.17 8.27
N LEU A 772 -10.13 -0.56 9.13
CA LEU A 772 -9.27 0.03 10.16
C LEU A 772 -8.09 0.77 9.53
N ILE A 773 -7.31 0.15 8.64
CA ILE A 773 -6.15 0.84 8.04
C ILE A 773 -6.56 2.09 7.24
N GLN A 774 -7.77 2.13 6.69
CA GLN A 774 -8.31 3.35 6.05
C GLN A 774 -8.32 4.54 7.01
N MET A 775 -8.64 4.34 8.30
CA MET A 775 -8.61 5.43 9.29
C MET A 775 -7.23 6.08 9.46
N LEU A 776 -6.15 5.34 9.18
CA LEU A 776 -4.79 5.89 9.15
C LEU A 776 -4.46 6.47 7.78
N TRP A 777 -4.96 5.83 6.72
CA TRP A 777 -4.78 6.28 5.35
C TRP A 777 -5.46 7.60 5.06
N ASP A 778 -6.58 7.91 5.72
CA ASP A 778 -7.29 9.19 5.59
C ASP A 778 -6.41 10.40 5.85
N ARG A 779 -5.29 10.23 6.58
CA ARG A 779 -4.28 11.29 6.80
C ARG A 779 -3.45 11.61 5.55
N SER A 780 -3.48 10.79 4.51
CA SER A 780 -2.67 10.93 3.29
C SER A 780 -3.40 10.62 1.96
N ASP A 781 -4.51 9.88 1.98
CA ASP A 781 -5.35 9.54 0.81
C ASP A 781 -6.49 10.56 0.64
N PRO A 782 -6.92 10.88 -0.60
CA PRO A 782 -7.99 11.83 -0.89
C PRO A 782 -9.28 11.62 -0.11
N ASN A 783 -9.56 10.42 0.42
CA ASN A 783 -10.74 10.18 1.23
C ASN A 783 -10.88 11.12 2.44
N GLY A 784 -9.77 11.47 3.10
CA GLY A 784 -9.77 12.42 4.22
C GLY A 784 -9.71 13.90 3.81
N TYR A 785 -9.68 14.19 2.50
CA TYR A 785 -9.43 15.53 1.96
C TYR A 785 -10.43 15.96 0.87
N ALA A 786 -11.25 15.02 0.36
CA ALA A 786 -12.08 15.19 -0.82
C ALA A 786 -13.03 16.40 -0.74
N HIS A 787 -13.60 16.66 0.44
CA HIS A 787 -14.47 17.81 0.69
C HIS A 787 -13.76 19.17 0.50
N HIS A 788 -12.42 19.19 0.56
CA HIS A 788 -11.62 20.41 0.60
C HIS A 788 -10.78 20.69 -0.65
N ILE A 789 -11.03 19.96 -1.75
CA ILE A 789 -10.32 20.19 -3.02
C ILE A 789 -10.95 21.38 -3.78
N THR A 790 -12.27 21.43 -3.86
CA THR A 790 -13.00 22.37 -4.73
C THR A 790 -13.61 23.54 -3.96
N SER A 791 -14.75 23.33 -3.31
CA SER A 791 -15.63 24.41 -2.84
C SER A 791 -15.41 24.89 -1.40
N ASP A 792 -14.76 24.08 -0.55
CA ASP A 792 -14.44 24.41 0.85
C ASP A 792 -12.95 24.18 1.15
N PRO A 793 -12.03 25.00 0.61
CA PRO A 793 -10.59 24.74 0.72
C PRO A 793 -10.07 24.79 2.17
N LEU A 794 -9.03 23.98 2.45
CA LEU A 794 -8.34 24.00 3.74
C LEU A 794 -7.70 25.36 4.05
N PRO A 795 -7.46 25.68 5.34
CA PRO A 795 -6.76 26.91 5.71
C PRO A 795 -5.41 27.05 4.99
N GLY A 796 -5.10 28.25 4.50
CA GLY A 796 -3.83 28.52 3.80
C GLY A 796 -3.72 27.89 2.40
N THR A 797 -4.84 27.50 1.81
CA THR A 797 -4.92 26.82 0.50
C THR A 797 -5.85 27.58 -0.45
N PRO A 798 -5.46 27.82 -1.72
CA PRO A 798 -6.38 28.32 -2.74
C PRO A 798 -7.46 27.30 -3.10
N ALA A 799 -8.56 27.76 -3.71
CA ALA A 799 -9.51 26.85 -4.33
C ALA A 799 -8.90 26.23 -5.59
N HIS A 800 -9.07 24.91 -5.77
CA HIS A 800 -8.51 24.20 -6.91
C HIS A 800 -9.58 23.74 -7.91
N LYS A 801 -9.15 23.55 -9.16
CA LYS A 801 -9.93 22.86 -10.18
C LYS A 801 -9.28 21.54 -10.53
N VAL A 802 -10.07 20.48 -10.65
CA VAL A 802 -9.59 19.15 -11.02
C VAL A 802 -10.35 18.56 -12.20
N LEU A 803 -9.63 17.87 -13.07
CA LEU A 803 -10.20 17.07 -14.16
C LEU A 803 -9.89 15.60 -13.89
N LEU A 804 -10.92 14.79 -13.71
CA LEU A 804 -10.81 13.35 -13.50
C LEU A 804 -10.98 12.64 -14.85
N HIS A 805 -10.01 11.80 -15.22
CA HIS A 805 -10.14 10.88 -16.35
C HIS A 805 -10.38 9.47 -15.82
N GLU A 806 -11.56 8.91 -16.06
CA GLU A 806 -11.88 7.52 -15.73
C GLU A 806 -11.67 6.62 -16.95
N ALA A 807 -11.03 5.47 -16.79
CA ALA A 807 -11.02 4.41 -17.79
C ALA A 807 -12.16 3.44 -17.46
N PHE A 808 -13.20 3.38 -18.30
CA PHE A 808 -14.34 2.50 -18.05
C PHE A 808 -13.92 1.02 -18.13
N GLY A 809 -14.16 0.25 -17.06
CA GLY A 809 -13.74 -1.15 -17.00
C GLY A 809 -12.30 -1.36 -16.53
N ASP A 810 -11.67 -0.37 -15.90
CA ASP A 810 -10.31 -0.43 -15.36
C ASP A 810 -10.11 -1.59 -14.36
N HIS A 811 -9.11 -2.45 -14.62
CA HIS A 811 -8.86 -3.62 -13.76
C HIS A 811 -8.11 -3.26 -12.47
N GLN A 812 -7.36 -2.16 -12.45
CA GLN A 812 -6.46 -1.77 -11.37
C GLN A 812 -7.12 -0.80 -10.39
N VAL A 813 -7.86 0.18 -10.90
CA VAL A 813 -8.55 1.20 -10.09
C VAL A 813 -10.05 1.09 -10.31
N ALA A 814 -10.79 0.82 -9.23
CA ALA A 814 -12.22 0.59 -9.32
C ALA A 814 -13.00 1.88 -9.67
N ASN A 815 -13.72 1.87 -10.80
CA ASN A 815 -14.51 3.03 -11.26
C ASN A 815 -15.46 3.58 -10.18
N VAL A 816 -16.11 2.71 -9.40
CA VAL A 816 -16.97 3.16 -8.28
C VAL A 816 -16.21 4.07 -7.30
N GLY A 817 -14.92 3.87 -7.07
CA GLY A 817 -14.11 4.77 -6.24
C GLY A 817 -13.91 6.15 -6.89
N THR A 818 -13.68 6.19 -8.20
CA THR A 818 -13.64 7.42 -9.00
C THR A 818 -14.96 8.19 -8.93
N GLU A 819 -16.09 7.49 -9.07
CA GLU A 819 -17.40 8.12 -9.08
C GLU A 819 -17.81 8.65 -7.70
N ILE A 820 -17.50 7.93 -6.61
CA ILE A 820 -17.72 8.44 -5.24
C ILE A 820 -16.86 9.69 -5.03
N GLN A 821 -15.61 9.69 -5.50
CA GLN A 821 -14.76 10.88 -5.47
C GLN A 821 -15.42 12.03 -6.24
N ALA A 822 -15.89 11.80 -7.46
CA ALA A 822 -16.54 12.83 -8.27
C ALA A 822 -17.80 13.43 -7.61
N ARG A 823 -18.67 12.59 -7.00
CA ARG A 823 -19.83 13.06 -6.25
C ARG A 823 -19.44 13.88 -5.03
N THR A 824 -18.42 13.44 -4.30
CA THR A 824 -17.92 14.11 -3.08
C THR A 824 -17.31 15.47 -3.39
N LEU A 825 -16.57 15.59 -4.49
CA LEU A 825 -15.96 16.85 -4.92
C LEU A 825 -16.98 17.82 -5.57
N GLY A 826 -18.22 17.37 -5.80
CA GLY A 826 -19.25 18.13 -6.51
C GLY A 826 -18.91 18.37 -7.99
N LEU A 827 -18.31 17.37 -8.65
CA LEU A 827 -17.89 17.48 -10.05
C LEU A 827 -19.08 17.45 -11.01
N PHE A 828 -18.85 17.97 -12.21
CA PHE A 828 -19.75 17.79 -13.35
C PHE A 828 -19.26 16.65 -14.25
N ILE A 829 -20.11 16.09 -15.11
CA ILE A 829 -19.73 15.01 -16.03
C ILE A 829 -20.08 15.35 -17.48
N HIS A 830 -19.19 14.97 -18.41
CA HIS A 830 -19.49 14.99 -19.84
C HIS A 830 -20.69 14.08 -20.16
N GLN A 831 -21.59 14.53 -21.03
CA GLN A 831 -22.74 13.73 -21.46
C GLN A 831 -22.88 13.72 -22.99
N PRO A 832 -23.22 12.56 -23.60
CA PRO A 832 -23.43 11.26 -22.96
C PRO A 832 -22.11 10.66 -22.42
N ALA A 833 -22.08 10.24 -21.15
CA ALA A 833 -20.85 9.79 -20.49
C ALA A 833 -20.33 8.46 -21.05
N ILE A 834 -21.23 7.54 -21.39
CA ILE A 834 -20.91 6.20 -21.88
C ILE A 834 -21.94 5.79 -22.96
N ALA A 835 -21.56 4.88 -23.86
CA ALA A 835 -22.47 4.39 -24.88
C ALA A 835 -23.64 3.58 -24.27
N ALA A 836 -24.82 3.66 -24.90
CA ALA A 836 -26.01 2.95 -24.44
C ALA A 836 -25.78 1.43 -24.35
N GLY A 837 -26.20 0.82 -23.24
CA GLY A 837 -26.06 -0.62 -22.99
C GLY A 837 -24.69 -1.07 -22.46
N ARG A 838 -23.75 -0.15 -22.18
CA ARG A 838 -22.43 -0.47 -21.62
C ARG A 838 -22.39 -0.58 -20.10
N SER A 839 -23.26 0.13 -19.38
CA SER A 839 -23.32 0.07 -17.91
C SER A 839 -24.44 -0.86 -17.43
N TYR A 840 -24.22 -1.50 -16.27
CA TYR A 840 -25.26 -2.23 -15.53
C TYR A 840 -26.14 -1.32 -14.69
N GLU A 841 -25.76 -0.05 -14.52
CA GLU A 841 -26.53 0.90 -13.72
C GLU A 841 -27.88 1.24 -14.36
N VAL A 842 -28.90 1.37 -13.51
CA VAL A 842 -30.22 1.87 -13.91
C VAL A 842 -30.12 3.31 -14.39
N THR A 843 -29.35 4.14 -13.69
CA THR A 843 -29.01 5.51 -14.07
C THR A 843 -27.49 5.67 -13.96
N PRO A 844 -26.75 5.50 -15.06
CA PRO A 844 -25.29 5.64 -15.05
C PRO A 844 -24.85 6.97 -14.45
N TYR A 845 -23.90 6.92 -13.51
CA TYR A 845 -23.31 8.10 -12.86
C TYR A 845 -24.32 8.92 -12.05
N TYR A 846 -25.34 8.26 -11.48
CA TYR A 846 -26.39 8.90 -10.68
C TYR A 846 -25.79 9.87 -9.65
N GLY A 847 -26.32 11.09 -9.55
CA GLY A 847 -25.87 12.09 -8.59
C GLY A 847 -24.69 12.96 -9.04
N ILE A 848 -24.19 12.80 -10.27
CA ILE A 848 -23.19 13.70 -10.88
C ILE A 848 -23.88 14.55 -11.97
N PRO A 849 -23.97 15.88 -11.82
CA PRO A 849 -24.65 16.75 -12.79
C PRO A 849 -23.91 16.82 -14.13
N ALA A 850 -24.64 16.96 -15.23
CA ALA A 850 -24.07 17.14 -16.56
C ALA A 850 -23.38 18.51 -16.70
N ILE A 851 -22.25 18.57 -17.41
CA ILE A 851 -21.62 19.83 -17.81
C ILE A 851 -22.67 20.69 -18.54
N PRO A 852 -22.93 21.93 -18.08
CA PRO A 852 -24.02 22.73 -18.63
C PRO A 852 -23.69 23.29 -20.02
N THR A 853 -22.45 23.69 -20.25
CA THR A 853 -21.97 24.31 -21.50
C THR A 853 -20.46 24.12 -21.65
N ASP A 854 -20.01 23.82 -22.87
CA ASP A 854 -18.59 23.82 -23.24
C ASP A 854 -18.14 25.16 -23.86
N PRO A 855 -16.91 25.64 -23.59
CA PRO A 855 -16.00 25.14 -22.56
C PRO A 855 -16.53 25.42 -21.15
N PHE A 856 -16.22 24.53 -20.21
CA PHE A 856 -16.71 24.59 -18.83
C PHE A 856 -15.64 25.03 -17.85
N ASP A 857 -15.87 26.16 -17.17
CA ASP A 857 -14.97 26.71 -16.16
C ASP A 857 -15.20 26.08 -14.78
N GLY A 858 -14.91 24.79 -14.66
CA GLY A 858 -15.10 24.05 -13.41
C GLY A 858 -14.33 22.74 -13.38
N SER A 859 -14.60 21.95 -12.36
CA SER A 859 -14.02 20.61 -12.19
C SER A 859 -14.98 19.56 -12.77
N ALA A 860 -14.43 18.56 -13.46
CA ALA A 860 -15.25 17.57 -14.17
C ALA A 860 -14.68 16.15 -14.15
N LEU A 861 -15.56 15.18 -14.35
CA LEU A 861 -15.28 13.78 -14.66
C LEU A 861 -15.49 13.54 -16.16
N ILE A 862 -14.53 12.89 -16.81
CA ILE A 862 -14.60 12.44 -18.19
C ILE A 862 -14.34 10.93 -18.20
N VAL A 863 -15.32 10.18 -18.70
CA VAL A 863 -15.26 8.72 -18.82
C VAL A 863 -14.78 8.34 -20.20
N TRP A 864 -13.71 7.55 -20.26
CA TRP A 864 -13.11 7.06 -21.49
C TRP A 864 -13.39 5.56 -21.65
N ASP A 865 -14.07 5.17 -22.74
CA ASP A 865 -14.36 3.77 -23.04
C ASP A 865 -13.49 3.26 -24.19
N SER A 866 -12.67 2.24 -23.89
CA SER A 866 -11.86 1.51 -24.88
C SER A 866 -12.49 0.21 -25.36
N GLY A 867 -13.71 -0.12 -24.89
CA GLY A 867 -14.39 -1.38 -25.18
C GLY A 867 -14.09 -2.51 -24.20
N ALA A 868 -13.58 -2.20 -23.00
CA ALA A 868 -13.31 -3.18 -21.94
C ALA A 868 -14.60 -3.84 -21.41
N THR A 869 -14.47 -4.90 -20.63
CA THR A 869 -15.65 -5.51 -19.97
C THR A 869 -16.26 -4.50 -18.98
N THR A 870 -17.58 -4.44 -18.92
CA THR A 870 -18.29 -3.67 -17.89
C THR A 870 -17.83 -4.10 -16.48
N PRO A 871 -17.54 -3.16 -15.57
CA PRO A 871 -17.13 -3.47 -14.20
C PRO A 871 -18.08 -4.48 -13.50
N PRO A 872 -17.56 -5.43 -12.72
CA PRO A 872 -18.39 -6.35 -11.93
C PRO A 872 -19.27 -5.60 -10.94
N THR A 873 -20.41 -6.21 -10.61
CA THR A 873 -21.35 -5.70 -9.60
C THR A 873 -21.02 -6.16 -8.16
N THR A 874 -19.89 -6.85 -7.99
CA THR A 874 -19.39 -7.37 -6.71
C THR A 874 -18.07 -6.71 -6.33
N ASN A 875 -17.63 -6.85 -5.07
CA ASN A 875 -16.34 -6.37 -4.59
C ASN A 875 -15.14 -7.22 -5.06
N THR A 876 -15.03 -7.37 -6.37
CA THR A 876 -13.99 -8.13 -7.07
C THR A 876 -13.49 -7.33 -8.26
N ALA A 877 -12.21 -7.48 -8.59
CA ALA A 877 -11.64 -6.84 -9.76
C ALA A 877 -12.34 -7.26 -11.07
N PRO A 878 -12.47 -6.35 -12.05
CA PRO A 878 -12.87 -6.75 -13.38
C PRO A 878 -11.96 -7.83 -13.99
N THR A 879 -12.53 -8.61 -14.89
CA THR A 879 -11.81 -9.60 -15.68
C THR A 879 -12.18 -9.41 -17.14
N GLY A 880 -11.22 -9.55 -18.04
CA GLY A 880 -11.46 -9.27 -19.45
C GLY A 880 -10.24 -9.54 -20.33
N PRO A 881 -10.42 -9.40 -21.66
CA PRO A 881 -9.37 -9.64 -22.63
C PRO A 881 -8.22 -8.63 -22.53
N PHE A 882 -8.48 -7.44 -22.00
CA PHE A 882 -7.49 -6.39 -21.80
C PHE A 882 -7.90 -5.46 -20.64
N ASP A 883 -6.94 -4.71 -20.11
CA ASP A 883 -7.11 -3.72 -19.06
C ASP A 883 -6.97 -2.30 -19.64
N PRO A 884 -8.01 -1.45 -19.55
CA PRO A 884 -7.99 -0.10 -20.15
C PRO A 884 -7.24 0.94 -19.31
N HIS A 885 -6.64 0.56 -18.18
CA HIS A 885 -6.04 1.47 -17.18
C HIS A 885 -5.12 2.58 -17.75
N SER A 886 -4.41 2.30 -18.85
CA SER A 886 -3.49 3.27 -19.48
C SER A 886 -4.06 3.98 -20.70
N ASP A 887 -5.21 3.56 -21.21
CA ASP A 887 -5.72 4.00 -22.50
C ASP A 887 -6.04 5.51 -22.53
N PRO A 888 -6.64 6.13 -21.48
CA PRO A 888 -6.91 7.57 -21.51
C PRO A 888 -5.63 8.39 -21.64
N ARG A 889 -4.59 8.13 -20.83
CA ARG A 889 -3.33 8.88 -20.92
C ARG A 889 -2.57 8.66 -22.23
N ASN A 890 -2.76 7.50 -22.88
CA ASN A 890 -2.19 7.18 -24.18
C ASN A 890 -2.95 7.83 -25.35
N SER A 891 -4.18 8.27 -25.15
CA SER A 891 -4.99 8.94 -26.17
C SER A 891 -4.55 10.39 -26.41
N ALA A 892 -4.27 10.74 -27.66
CA ALA A 892 -3.90 12.12 -28.05
C ALA A 892 -5.03 13.14 -27.79
N THR A 893 -6.30 12.73 -27.95
CA THR A 893 -7.45 13.61 -27.67
C THR A 893 -7.59 13.88 -26.18
N ALA A 894 -7.35 12.87 -25.34
CA ALA A 894 -7.31 13.05 -23.89
C ALA A 894 -6.16 13.99 -23.47
N ARG A 895 -4.96 13.83 -24.03
CA ARG A 895 -3.82 14.73 -23.78
C ARG A 895 -4.11 16.17 -24.20
N THR A 896 -4.83 16.37 -25.31
CA THR A 896 -5.31 17.69 -25.73
C THR A 896 -6.22 18.30 -24.65
N GLN A 897 -7.20 17.54 -24.16
CA GLN A 897 -8.09 18.00 -23.07
C GLN A 897 -7.30 18.34 -21.79
N LYS A 898 -6.30 17.52 -21.43
CA LYS A 898 -5.42 17.82 -20.30
C LYS A 898 -4.68 19.15 -20.51
N SER A 899 -4.12 19.38 -21.69
CA SER A 899 -3.42 20.62 -22.04
C SER A 899 -4.33 21.84 -21.95
N ASP A 900 -5.55 21.75 -22.48
CA ASP A 900 -6.50 22.87 -22.49
C ASP A 900 -6.98 23.23 -21.07
N PHE A 901 -6.99 22.25 -20.18
CA PHE A 901 -7.27 22.42 -18.76
C PHE A 901 -6.06 22.97 -17.97
N LEU A 902 -4.86 22.43 -18.20
CA LEU A 902 -3.62 22.77 -17.46
C LEU A 902 -2.94 24.02 -18.04
N GLN A 903 -3.62 25.15 -17.95
CA GLN A 903 -3.10 26.48 -18.27
C GLN A 903 -3.79 27.55 -17.43
N THR A 904 -3.22 28.75 -17.41
CA THR A 904 -3.85 29.92 -16.80
C THR A 904 -5.23 30.16 -17.43
N GLY A 905 -6.28 30.14 -16.63
CA GLY A 905 -7.66 30.26 -17.15
C GLY A 905 -8.17 29.05 -17.93
N GLY A 906 -7.47 27.91 -17.89
CA GLY A 906 -7.87 26.67 -18.55
C GLY A 906 -9.23 26.15 -18.07
N MET A 907 -9.94 25.51 -19.00
CA MET A 907 -11.33 25.04 -18.88
C MET A 907 -11.44 23.61 -19.41
N VAL A 908 -12.51 22.91 -19.02
CA VAL A 908 -12.85 21.61 -19.59
C VAL A 908 -13.45 21.82 -20.97
N VAL A 909 -12.96 21.07 -21.96
CA VAL A 909 -13.40 21.14 -23.35
C VAL A 909 -13.91 19.78 -23.82
N ASP A 910 -14.95 19.79 -24.65
CA ASP A 910 -15.42 18.59 -25.34
C ASP A 910 -14.47 18.21 -26.48
N VAL A 911 -13.64 17.20 -26.24
CA VAL A 911 -12.75 16.57 -27.25
C VAL A 911 -13.40 15.36 -27.94
N CYS A 912 -14.67 15.08 -27.62
CA CYS A 912 -15.42 13.89 -28.00
C CYS A 912 -16.55 14.21 -28.99
N SER A 913 -16.69 15.48 -29.40
CA SER A 913 -17.63 15.95 -30.43
C SER A 913 -19.10 15.63 -30.12
N GLY A 914 -19.49 15.79 -28.86
CA GLY A 914 -20.84 15.53 -28.35
C GLY A 914 -21.19 14.04 -28.20
N ALA A 915 -20.24 13.13 -28.43
CA ALA A 915 -20.39 11.70 -28.24
C ALA A 915 -19.73 11.22 -26.93
N PRO A 916 -20.01 9.99 -26.46
CA PRO A 916 -19.18 9.36 -25.43
C PRO A 916 -17.71 9.36 -25.82
N CYS A 917 -16.85 9.68 -24.85
CA CYS A 917 -15.42 9.69 -25.08
C CYS A 917 -14.87 8.27 -25.22
N THR A 918 -14.07 8.05 -26.25
CA THR A 918 -13.45 6.75 -26.54
C THR A 918 -11.94 6.88 -26.59
N ALA A 919 -11.25 5.83 -26.14
CA ALA A 919 -9.80 5.69 -26.28
C ALA A 919 -9.47 4.43 -27.09
N THR A 920 -8.26 4.40 -27.64
CA THR A 920 -7.77 3.22 -28.38
C THR A 920 -6.92 2.39 -27.43
N HIS A 921 -7.10 1.06 -27.45
CA HIS A 921 -6.27 0.11 -26.70
C HIS A 921 -5.04 -0.31 -27.52
#